data_AF-A0A255REE7-F1
#
_entry.id   AF-A0A255REE7-F1
#
_cell.length_a   1.000
_cell.length_b   1.000
_cell.length_c   1.000
_cell.angle_alpha   90.00
_cell.angle_beta   90.00
_cell.angle_gamma   90.00
#
_symmetry.space_group_name_H-M   'P 1'
#
loop_
_entity.id
_entity.type
_entity.pdbx_description
1 polymer ?
#
loop_
_entity_poly.entity_id
_entity_poly.type
_entity_poly.pdbx_seq_one_letter_code
_entity_poly.pdbx_strand_id
1 'polypeptide(L)'
;MKKYLISIALLTLGMQAHASSRPWTFWYWMYGAVSKQAIKADLQAMKDVGLEGCYLMPIRGVGERPDYQGTAQQLTPTFWQMVDYAMEQSDSLQMQMGVHICDGFALAGGPWISPEESMQQVVWTDTIAHIDRRHSTFVLPQAHPGHLGFYRDIAAFAVRVASPLPKPHEGGTIKRDEKGVFRAKTPGFIEFSFDAPQQVRSIHIVPSGNNVQAQRLRIEASTDGVTYQLVRQLTPPRQGWQNTDQNYTYSLPATTARYFRCYWTPVGTEPGSEDLDAAKWAPTLKIRDIRLGADAVIDQYEAKNGSVWRIATNNSPSTDFPEVVMLDKDGSPRHPLGNGIWRIVRFGHTATGHTNATAGGGKGLECDKFTQKTVEKQIDSWFGQFMKRPHSNVVRYMHIDSWECGSQNWSASFADEFQRRCGYDLLPFLPVYAGIPMPGDDRVLRDIRTTIDHLINDVFFATAARKARQYGVSLSSESVAPTMISDGLTHYRYVDFPMGEFWLNSPTHDKPNDMLDAISGAHVYGKTIVQAEGFTEIRGVWNETPAMIKPLLDRNLALGMNRLFFHVNTHNPWMDRRPGMTLDGIGLFFQRDQTWFREAKGMVDYITRCQEWLQRGVPVVDIAVFTGDEMPSRSLTPDRLVPMLPGLFGTDRIADEARRLANEGQPMEESPVGVRHSAGIIDLKNWVNALHGYCYDSMNPDGLQNGRFDYKALVVPQGSFVSDASKRRIAELESQGVRIIRTPYCQDTLDVIGPDALLPEGVAFNHRRDGNTEIYFLANQLDSARTMTISLRTTKGVPHIYYPIDGKQEQPVFRHSNGRTELMLTLSAYGSAFVIFTDESQGNAPETTLQHHVLTTAPWDIHFHNNGVSLQQQPLADWTASSNDSIRYYSGRATYTTNFKIKVKKGQRYYLSLPDVRDVAQIWVNETDCGIVWTSPYEVDITNAVHRGNNTLRIAVTNTWHNALRGADAGKAPFDGIWTNARYRTKGDSLLPAGLLAQPIIRITKATKQQ
;
A
#
# COMPACT_ATOMS: atom_id res chain seq x y z
N MET A 1 -40.22 7.71 -21.74
CA MET A 1 -38.76 7.67 -21.47
C MET A 1 -38.38 8.01 -20.03
N LYS A 2 -38.83 9.13 -19.42
CA LYS A 2 -38.50 9.46 -18.01
C LYS A 2 -38.95 8.44 -16.94
N LYS A 3 -40.08 7.72 -17.13
CA LYS A 3 -40.53 6.66 -16.21
C LYS A 3 -39.75 5.33 -16.34
N TYR A 4 -39.11 5.06 -17.47
CA TYR A 4 -38.29 3.85 -17.67
C TYR A 4 -36.85 4.01 -17.11
N LEU A 5 -36.31 5.24 -17.12
CA LEU A 5 -35.02 5.55 -16.50
C LEU A 5 -35.06 5.52 -14.97
N ILE A 6 -36.19 5.92 -14.36
CA ILE A 6 -36.38 5.87 -12.90
C ILE A 6 -36.54 4.42 -12.42
N SER A 7 -37.19 3.56 -13.21
CA SER A 7 -37.28 2.12 -12.88
C SER A 7 -35.94 1.38 -13.01
N ILE A 8 -35.05 1.75 -13.93
CA ILE A 8 -33.69 1.17 -14.00
C ILE A 8 -32.83 1.64 -12.82
N ALA A 9 -32.93 2.90 -12.41
CA ALA A 9 -32.24 3.42 -11.22
C ALA A 9 -32.72 2.74 -9.91
N LEU A 10 -34.03 2.49 -9.78
CA LEU A 10 -34.61 1.77 -8.64
C LEU A 10 -34.36 0.25 -8.68
N LEU A 11 -34.20 -0.35 -9.86
CA LEU A 11 -33.76 -1.75 -10.00
C LEU A 11 -32.26 -1.93 -9.71
N THR A 12 -31.42 -0.92 -9.96
CA THR A 12 -30.00 -0.93 -9.52
C THR A 12 -29.83 -0.63 -8.03
N LEU A 13 -30.74 0.13 -7.41
CA LEU A 13 -30.74 0.40 -5.96
C LEU A 13 -31.35 -0.73 -5.11
N GLY A 14 -32.05 -1.68 -5.73
CA GLY A 14 -32.74 -2.78 -5.04
C GLY A 14 -32.16 -4.19 -5.28
N MET A 15 -31.05 -4.32 -6.02
CA MET A 15 -30.37 -5.61 -6.26
C MET A 15 -28.84 -5.51 -6.15
N GLN A 16 -28.31 -4.79 -5.17
CA GLN A 16 -27.09 -5.28 -4.52
C GLN A 16 -27.55 -6.28 -3.47
N ALA A 17 -27.63 -7.57 -3.84
CA ALA A 17 -27.62 -8.62 -2.84
C ALA A 17 -26.45 -8.28 -1.89
N HIS A 18 -26.72 -8.08 -0.61
CA HIS A 18 -25.70 -7.66 0.36
C HIS A 18 -24.44 -8.49 0.12
N ALA A 19 -23.35 -7.84 -0.34
CA ALA A 19 -22.09 -8.51 -0.55
C ALA A 19 -21.69 -9.14 0.79
N SER A 20 -21.18 -10.37 0.77
CA SER A 20 -20.72 -11.05 1.99
C SER A 20 -19.75 -10.14 2.75
N SER A 21 -19.96 -9.99 4.06
CA SER A 21 -19.10 -9.23 4.96
C SER A 21 -17.91 -10.03 5.47
N ARG A 22 -17.72 -11.27 5.00
CA ARG A 22 -16.60 -12.13 5.40
C ARG A 22 -15.29 -11.68 4.72
N PRO A 23 -14.14 -11.79 5.41
CA PRO A 23 -12.85 -11.50 4.82
C PRO A 23 -12.41 -12.60 3.84
N TRP A 24 -11.38 -12.26 3.08
CA TRP A 24 -10.76 -13.09 2.05
C TRP A 24 -9.27 -13.26 2.32
N THR A 25 -8.57 -14.04 1.51
CA THR A 25 -7.11 -14.15 1.57
C THR A 25 -6.50 -14.24 0.17
N PHE A 26 -5.28 -13.74 0.01
CA PHE A 26 -4.44 -14.14 -1.12
C PHE A 26 -3.96 -15.57 -0.92
N TRP A 27 -4.02 -16.39 -1.98
CA TRP A 27 -3.58 -17.78 -1.96
C TRP A 27 -2.45 -18.00 -2.97
N TYR A 28 -1.22 -18.06 -2.46
CA TYR A 28 -0.02 -18.11 -3.29
C TYR A 28 0.46 -19.54 -3.51
N TRP A 29 0.62 -19.92 -4.78
CA TRP A 29 1.22 -21.20 -5.18
C TRP A 29 2.68 -20.98 -5.55
N MET A 30 3.57 -21.38 -4.66
CA MET A 30 5.01 -21.11 -4.79
C MET A 30 5.70 -22.14 -5.69
N TYR A 31 6.49 -21.66 -6.65
CA TYR A 31 7.47 -22.46 -7.40
C TYR A 31 6.89 -23.69 -8.12
N GLY A 32 5.60 -23.66 -8.48
CA GLY A 32 4.90 -24.80 -9.08
C GLY A 32 4.83 -26.06 -8.19
N ALA A 33 5.10 -25.93 -6.89
CA ALA A 33 5.01 -27.01 -5.91
C ALA A 33 3.58 -27.06 -5.35
N VAL A 34 2.72 -27.85 -6.00
CA VAL A 34 1.27 -27.89 -5.73
C VAL A 34 0.79 -29.33 -5.66
N SER A 35 -0.06 -29.67 -4.66
CA SER A 35 -0.64 -31.01 -4.52
C SER A 35 -2.15 -30.96 -4.26
N LYS A 36 -2.89 -31.93 -4.82
CA LYS A 36 -4.36 -32.03 -4.63
C LYS A 36 -4.74 -32.18 -3.15
N GLN A 37 -4.03 -33.03 -2.41
CA GLN A 37 -4.32 -33.25 -0.99
C GLN A 37 -4.19 -31.95 -0.20
N ALA A 38 -3.14 -31.18 -0.46
CA ALA A 38 -2.94 -29.89 0.18
C ALA A 38 -3.94 -28.82 -0.28
N ILE A 39 -4.34 -28.80 -1.57
CA ILE A 39 -5.38 -27.89 -2.07
C ILE A 39 -6.67 -28.07 -1.28
N LYS A 40 -7.10 -29.33 -1.12
CA LYS A 40 -8.30 -29.65 -0.34
C LYS A 40 -8.14 -29.23 1.12
N ALA A 41 -6.97 -29.46 1.71
CA ALA A 41 -6.70 -29.07 3.10
C ALA A 41 -6.71 -27.55 3.30
N ASP A 42 -6.14 -26.78 2.37
CA ASP A 42 -6.13 -25.31 2.42
C ASP A 42 -7.56 -24.76 2.34
N LEU A 43 -8.33 -25.16 1.33
CA LEU A 43 -9.69 -24.65 1.12
C LEU A 43 -10.62 -25.07 2.27
N GLN A 44 -10.50 -26.29 2.79
CA GLN A 44 -11.26 -26.70 3.97
C GLN A 44 -10.88 -25.85 5.19
N ALA A 45 -9.59 -25.60 5.43
CA ALA A 45 -9.14 -24.79 6.54
C ALA A 45 -9.65 -23.34 6.42
N MET A 46 -9.59 -22.75 5.23
CA MET A 46 -10.15 -21.42 4.95
C MET A 46 -11.65 -21.37 5.23
N LYS A 47 -12.41 -22.41 4.82
CA LYS A 47 -13.84 -22.53 5.10
C LYS A 47 -14.13 -22.64 6.59
N ASP A 48 -13.37 -23.46 7.31
CA ASP A 48 -13.55 -23.74 8.73
C ASP A 48 -13.36 -22.49 9.60
N VAL A 49 -12.42 -21.62 9.23
CA VAL A 49 -12.20 -20.35 9.95
C VAL A 49 -13.16 -19.24 9.52
N GLY A 50 -13.92 -19.43 8.43
CA GLY A 50 -14.99 -18.53 8.01
C GLY A 50 -14.62 -17.54 6.89
N LEU A 51 -13.56 -17.81 6.11
CA LEU A 51 -13.28 -16.99 4.92
C LEU A 51 -14.33 -17.21 3.83
N GLU A 52 -14.63 -16.16 3.07
CA GLU A 52 -15.55 -16.24 1.93
C GLU A 52 -14.90 -16.90 0.70
N GLY A 53 -13.62 -16.61 0.50
CA GLY A 53 -12.91 -16.94 -0.73
C GLY A 53 -11.44 -16.57 -0.69
N CYS A 54 -10.78 -16.80 -1.82
CA CYS A 54 -9.37 -16.48 -2.00
C CYS A 54 -9.04 -15.95 -3.40
N TYR A 55 -7.96 -15.18 -3.53
CA TYR A 55 -7.37 -14.83 -4.82
C TYR A 55 -6.23 -15.79 -5.13
N LEU A 56 -6.40 -16.63 -6.15
CA LEU A 56 -5.38 -17.60 -6.56
C LEU A 56 -4.34 -16.91 -7.43
N MET A 57 -3.09 -16.88 -6.95
CA MET A 57 -1.97 -16.23 -7.64
C MET A 57 -0.72 -17.12 -7.54
N PRO A 58 -0.34 -17.83 -8.63
CA PRO A 58 0.90 -18.59 -8.63
C PRO A 58 2.11 -17.67 -8.73
N ILE A 59 3.14 -17.94 -7.93
CA ILE A 59 4.34 -17.10 -7.78
C ILE A 59 5.58 -17.94 -8.07
N ARG A 60 6.41 -17.47 -9.01
CA ARG A 60 7.67 -18.09 -9.45
C ARG A 60 7.49 -19.43 -10.16
N GLY A 61 8.55 -19.95 -10.77
CA GLY A 61 8.53 -21.21 -11.52
C GLY A 61 9.33 -22.35 -10.87
N VAL A 62 9.09 -23.58 -11.33
CA VAL A 62 9.77 -24.81 -10.86
C VAL A 62 11.29 -24.73 -10.99
N GLY A 63 11.79 -24.03 -12.03
CA GLY A 63 13.21 -23.89 -12.31
C GLY A 63 13.97 -23.00 -11.32
N GLU A 64 13.26 -22.15 -10.56
CA GLU A 64 13.88 -21.26 -9.57
C GLU A 64 14.19 -21.99 -8.26
N ARG A 65 13.43 -23.04 -7.93
CA ARG A 65 13.61 -23.88 -6.73
C ARG A 65 13.42 -25.38 -7.04
N PRO A 66 14.36 -26.00 -7.76
CA PRO A 66 14.27 -27.41 -8.12
C PRO A 66 14.25 -28.34 -6.90
N ASP A 67 14.77 -27.89 -5.75
CA ASP A 67 14.76 -28.61 -4.48
C ASP A 67 13.34 -28.86 -3.92
N TYR A 68 12.35 -28.08 -4.36
CA TYR A 68 10.94 -28.29 -4.01
C TYR A 68 10.23 -29.34 -4.87
N GLN A 69 10.87 -29.81 -5.94
CA GLN A 69 10.34 -30.84 -6.84
C GLN A 69 8.93 -30.47 -7.38
N GLY A 70 8.71 -29.19 -7.65
CA GLY A 70 7.45 -28.70 -8.20
C GLY A 70 7.19 -29.29 -9.60
N THR A 71 5.93 -29.61 -9.88
CA THR A 71 5.48 -30.22 -11.16
C THR A 71 4.39 -29.42 -11.86
N ALA A 72 3.79 -28.45 -11.18
CA ALA A 72 2.69 -27.63 -11.68
C ALA A 72 3.20 -26.28 -12.21
N GLN A 73 4.16 -26.31 -13.14
CA GLN A 73 4.61 -25.09 -13.83
C GLN A 73 3.43 -24.43 -14.54
N GLN A 74 3.25 -23.13 -14.36
CA GLN A 74 2.13 -22.37 -14.92
C GLN A 74 2.00 -22.60 -16.43
N LEU A 75 0.75 -22.61 -16.90
CA LEU A 75 0.33 -22.92 -18.29
C LEU A 75 0.53 -24.37 -18.76
N THR A 76 1.20 -25.25 -18.01
CA THR A 76 1.29 -26.67 -18.36
C THR A 76 -0.02 -27.42 -18.10
N PRO A 77 -0.23 -28.60 -18.72
CA PRO A 77 -1.39 -29.44 -18.41
C PRO A 77 -1.53 -29.78 -16.92
N THR A 78 -0.40 -30.05 -16.23
CA THR A 78 -0.40 -30.35 -14.78
C THR A 78 -0.90 -29.16 -13.96
N PHE A 79 -0.46 -27.94 -14.27
CA PHE A 79 -0.96 -26.73 -13.61
C PHE A 79 -2.47 -26.58 -13.78
N TRP A 80 -2.97 -26.73 -15.00
CA TRP A 80 -4.39 -26.61 -15.28
C TRP A 80 -5.24 -27.71 -14.63
N GLN A 81 -4.68 -28.91 -14.41
CA GLN A 81 -5.33 -29.95 -13.60
C GLN A 81 -5.42 -29.59 -12.11
N MET A 82 -4.41 -28.90 -11.56
CA MET A 82 -4.48 -28.41 -10.19
C MET A 82 -5.49 -27.27 -10.05
N VAL A 83 -5.56 -26.37 -11.04
CA VAL A 83 -6.57 -25.30 -11.10
C VAL A 83 -7.99 -25.89 -11.16
N ASP A 84 -8.25 -26.87 -12.03
CA ASP A 84 -9.57 -27.52 -12.11
C ASP A 84 -9.97 -28.13 -10.76
N TYR A 85 -9.03 -28.82 -10.13
CA TYR A 85 -9.28 -29.44 -8.83
C TYR A 85 -9.54 -28.39 -7.74
N ALA A 86 -8.81 -27.27 -7.74
CA ALA A 86 -9.07 -26.17 -6.82
C ALA A 86 -10.46 -25.56 -7.02
N MET A 87 -10.88 -25.31 -8.26
CA MET A 87 -12.22 -24.80 -8.57
C MET A 87 -13.32 -25.79 -8.16
N GLU A 88 -13.14 -27.08 -8.42
CA GLU A 88 -14.04 -28.15 -7.98
C GLU A 88 -14.19 -28.16 -6.45
N GLN A 89 -13.08 -28.09 -5.70
CA GLN A 89 -13.14 -28.07 -4.23
C GLN A 89 -13.78 -26.77 -3.71
N SER A 90 -13.49 -25.61 -4.32
CA SER A 90 -14.15 -24.35 -3.96
C SER A 90 -15.65 -24.41 -4.21
N ASP A 91 -16.10 -24.97 -5.32
CA ASP A 91 -17.52 -25.15 -5.64
C ASP A 91 -18.21 -26.06 -4.60
N SER A 92 -17.57 -27.20 -4.29
CA SER A 92 -18.05 -28.13 -3.26
C SER A 92 -18.13 -27.51 -1.85
N LEU A 93 -17.27 -26.54 -1.54
CA LEU A 93 -17.25 -25.83 -0.25
C LEU A 93 -18.08 -24.54 -0.28
N GLN A 94 -18.69 -24.20 -1.41
CA GLN A 94 -19.37 -22.92 -1.64
C GLN A 94 -18.46 -21.72 -1.30
N MET A 95 -17.22 -21.78 -1.76
CA MET A 95 -16.25 -20.71 -1.66
C MET A 95 -16.06 -20.03 -3.01
N GLN A 96 -15.79 -18.74 -2.99
CA GLN A 96 -15.54 -17.95 -4.19
C GLN A 96 -14.04 -17.82 -4.45
N MET A 97 -13.66 -17.57 -5.70
CA MET A 97 -12.29 -17.32 -6.11
C MET A 97 -12.18 -16.01 -6.88
N GLY A 98 -11.01 -15.38 -6.78
CA GLY A 98 -10.54 -14.39 -7.73
C GLY A 98 -9.22 -14.82 -8.36
N VAL A 99 -8.91 -14.23 -9.51
CA VAL A 99 -7.67 -14.50 -10.24
C VAL A 99 -7.08 -13.19 -10.75
N HIS A 100 -5.78 -13.02 -10.57
CA HIS A 100 -5.04 -11.88 -11.10
C HIS A 100 -4.95 -11.94 -12.64
N ILE A 101 -4.77 -10.81 -13.33
CA ILE A 101 -4.74 -10.73 -14.80
C ILE A 101 -3.44 -11.26 -15.44
N CYS A 102 -2.42 -11.63 -14.67
CA CYS A 102 -1.23 -12.36 -15.14
C CYS A 102 -0.70 -13.37 -14.12
N ASP A 103 0.27 -14.19 -14.54
CA ASP A 103 1.12 -15.01 -13.64
C ASP A 103 2.04 -14.10 -12.81
N GLY A 104 2.39 -14.51 -11.59
CA GLY A 104 3.06 -13.64 -10.62
C GLY A 104 2.11 -12.61 -9.98
N PHE A 105 2.68 -11.71 -9.17
CA PHE A 105 1.89 -10.68 -8.50
C PHE A 105 1.55 -9.50 -9.41
N ALA A 106 2.39 -9.15 -10.40
CA ALA A 106 2.15 -7.98 -11.21
C ALA A 106 2.97 -7.94 -12.51
N LEU A 107 2.52 -7.24 -13.55
CA LEU A 107 1.15 -6.71 -13.67
C LEU A 107 0.40 -7.34 -14.82
N ALA A 108 0.77 -7.01 -16.04
CA ALA A 108 0.00 -7.34 -17.23
C ALA A 108 0.92 -7.89 -18.32
N GLY A 109 1.85 -8.76 -17.91
CA GLY A 109 2.82 -9.41 -18.77
C GLY A 109 2.50 -10.86 -19.13
N GLY A 110 3.10 -11.33 -20.22
CA GLY A 110 2.97 -12.72 -20.64
C GLY A 110 3.84 -13.08 -21.85
N PRO A 111 4.15 -14.37 -22.06
CA PRO A 111 5.03 -14.82 -23.14
C PRO A 111 4.46 -14.58 -24.55
N TRP A 112 3.18 -14.25 -24.65
CA TRP A 112 2.49 -13.90 -25.89
C TRP A 112 2.64 -12.42 -26.28
N ILE A 113 3.25 -11.58 -25.44
CA ILE A 113 3.48 -10.16 -25.73
C ILE A 113 4.84 -10.00 -26.43
N SER A 114 4.82 -9.53 -27.67
CA SER A 114 6.02 -9.18 -28.42
C SER A 114 6.57 -7.80 -28.01
N PRO A 115 7.82 -7.45 -28.36
CA PRO A 115 8.36 -6.10 -28.11
C PRO A 115 7.54 -4.96 -28.75
N GLU A 116 6.89 -5.20 -29.89
CA GLU A 116 6.00 -4.20 -30.54
C GLU A 116 4.68 -4.02 -29.78
N GLU A 117 4.23 -5.06 -29.09
CA GLU A 117 3.01 -5.09 -28.28
C GLU A 117 3.27 -4.72 -26.81
N SER A 118 4.51 -4.46 -26.43
CA SER A 118 4.89 -4.12 -25.06
C SER A 118 4.77 -2.63 -24.77
N MET A 119 4.88 -2.23 -23.50
CA MET A 119 4.98 -0.84 -23.08
C MET A 119 6.08 -0.11 -23.86
N GLN A 120 5.79 1.04 -24.49
CA GLN A 120 6.73 1.75 -25.36
C GLN A 120 7.31 3.01 -24.71
N GLN A 121 8.55 3.34 -25.08
CA GLN A 121 9.23 4.58 -24.69
C GLN A 121 9.87 5.26 -25.89
N VAL A 122 9.85 6.59 -25.90
CA VAL A 122 10.63 7.39 -26.86
C VAL A 122 12.11 7.28 -26.51
N VAL A 123 12.94 6.99 -27.52
CA VAL A 123 14.40 6.92 -27.43
C VAL A 123 15.02 7.73 -28.57
N TRP A 124 16.30 8.09 -28.43
CA TRP A 124 17.01 8.82 -29.47
C TRP A 124 18.48 8.42 -29.53
N THR A 125 19.08 8.68 -30.69
CA THR A 125 20.52 8.72 -30.90
C THR A 125 20.88 10.08 -31.48
N ASP A 126 22.11 10.52 -31.25
CA ASP A 126 22.57 11.81 -31.79
C ASP A 126 24.01 11.77 -32.30
N THR A 127 24.36 12.79 -33.09
CA THR A 127 25.72 13.08 -33.52
C THR A 127 25.91 14.58 -33.73
N ILE A 128 27.16 15.05 -33.76
CA ILE A 128 27.51 16.46 -33.96
C ILE A 128 27.98 16.68 -35.41
N ALA A 129 27.45 17.72 -36.05
CA ALA A 129 27.82 18.17 -37.39
C ALA A 129 28.25 19.65 -37.39
N HIS A 130 29.27 19.98 -38.17
CA HIS A 130 29.75 21.35 -38.37
C HIS A 130 29.32 21.86 -39.74
N ILE A 131 28.61 23.00 -39.79
CA ILE A 131 28.10 23.56 -41.04
C ILE A 131 28.86 24.83 -41.45
N ASP A 132 29.44 24.82 -42.66
CA ASP A 132 29.97 25.97 -43.37
C ASP A 132 29.36 26.12 -44.80
N ARG A 133 28.37 27.01 -44.95
CA ARG A 133 27.78 27.52 -46.23
C ARG A 133 27.36 26.51 -47.34
N ARG A 134 27.48 25.18 -47.20
CA ARG A 134 27.21 24.21 -48.30
C ARG A 134 26.53 22.87 -47.91
N HIS A 135 26.05 22.69 -46.68
CA HIS A 135 25.39 21.43 -46.31
C HIS A 135 23.92 21.40 -46.74
N SER A 136 23.54 20.46 -47.60
CA SER A 136 22.15 20.24 -48.05
C SER A 136 21.46 19.04 -47.38
N THR A 137 22.22 18.05 -46.87
CA THR A 137 21.68 16.80 -46.30
C THR A 137 22.57 16.25 -45.18
N PHE A 138 21.99 15.73 -44.09
CA PHE A 138 22.73 15.06 -43.01
C PHE A 138 22.65 13.54 -43.12
N VAL A 139 23.76 12.87 -42.81
CA VAL A 139 23.69 11.44 -42.47
C VAL A 139 23.08 11.33 -41.08
N LEU A 140 21.88 10.77 -41.00
CA LEU A 140 21.23 10.52 -39.72
C LEU A 140 22.08 9.56 -38.87
N PRO A 141 22.14 9.75 -37.54
CA PRO A 141 22.83 8.82 -36.66
C PRO A 141 22.22 7.41 -36.77
N GLN A 142 22.99 6.41 -36.36
CA GLN A 142 22.51 5.03 -36.34
C GLN A 142 21.23 4.92 -35.51
N ALA A 143 20.29 4.08 -35.95
CA ALA A 143 19.09 3.79 -35.19
C ALA A 143 19.46 3.27 -33.80
N HIS A 144 18.62 3.58 -32.81
CA HIS A 144 18.76 2.99 -31.49
C HIS A 144 18.69 1.45 -31.61
N PRO A 145 19.53 0.68 -30.88
CA PRO A 145 19.57 -0.78 -31.03
C PRO A 145 18.24 -1.47 -30.66
N GLY A 146 17.40 -0.79 -29.88
CA GLY A 146 16.09 -1.29 -29.49
C GLY A 146 16.16 -2.37 -28.41
N HIS A 147 15.05 -2.61 -27.74
CA HIS A 147 14.91 -3.71 -26.80
C HIS A 147 14.54 -4.97 -27.57
N LEU A 148 15.32 -6.05 -27.38
CA LEU A 148 15.20 -7.28 -28.16
C LEU A 148 15.20 -7.03 -29.68
N GLY A 149 15.95 -6.01 -30.14
CA GLY A 149 16.09 -5.63 -31.55
C GLY A 149 14.89 -4.89 -32.15
N PHE A 150 13.86 -4.57 -31.37
CA PHE A 150 12.71 -3.80 -31.85
C PHE A 150 12.94 -2.30 -31.74
N TYR A 151 12.79 -1.59 -32.85
CA TYR A 151 12.87 -0.12 -32.94
C TYR A 151 12.04 0.38 -34.12
N ARG A 152 11.41 1.55 -33.96
CA ARG A 152 10.74 2.28 -35.05
C ARG A 152 11.11 3.75 -35.00
N ASP A 153 11.47 4.31 -36.15
CA ASP A 153 11.70 5.75 -36.32
C ASP A 153 10.40 6.56 -36.10
N ILE A 154 10.54 7.73 -35.49
CA ILE A 154 9.46 8.73 -35.38
C ILE A 154 9.80 9.95 -36.24
N ALA A 155 10.88 10.67 -35.90
CA ALA A 155 11.30 11.90 -36.57
C ALA A 155 12.78 12.22 -36.30
N ALA A 156 13.37 13.11 -37.09
CA ALA A 156 14.73 13.60 -36.88
C ALA A 156 14.78 15.13 -36.87
N PHE A 157 15.74 15.69 -36.14
CA PHE A 157 15.91 17.13 -35.95
C PHE A 157 17.38 17.53 -36.00
N ALA A 158 17.66 18.71 -36.53
CA ALA A 158 18.90 19.42 -36.31
C ALA A 158 18.68 20.48 -35.22
N VAL A 159 19.53 20.46 -34.19
CA VAL A 159 19.44 21.34 -33.02
C VAL A 159 20.73 22.13 -32.92
N ARG A 160 20.66 23.46 -32.91
CA ARG A 160 21.84 24.30 -32.70
C ARG A 160 22.34 24.11 -31.27
N VAL A 161 23.63 23.81 -31.11
CA VAL A 161 24.25 23.53 -29.81
C VAL A 161 25.52 24.33 -29.62
N ALA A 162 25.95 24.46 -28.36
CA ALA A 162 27.26 24.98 -28.01
C ALA A 162 28.37 23.98 -28.38
N SER A 163 29.62 24.45 -28.38
CA SER A 163 30.77 23.56 -28.46
C SER A 163 30.76 22.57 -27.28
N PRO A 164 31.02 21.27 -27.51
CA PRO A 164 31.14 20.31 -26.43
C PRO A 164 32.21 20.73 -25.42
N LEU A 165 31.94 20.49 -24.14
CA LEU A 165 32.93 20.75 -23.09
C LEU A 165 34.14 19.80 -23.25
N PRO A 166 35.38 20.29 -23.05
CA PRO A 166 36.53 19.41 -22.96
C PRO A 166 36.39 18.48 -21.75
N LYS A 167 37.09 17.35 -21.74
CA LYS A 167 37.07 16.44 -20.59
C LYS A 167 37.70 17.15 -19.36
N PRO A 168 36.99 17.30 -18.24
CA PRO A 168 37.55 17.92 -17.04
C PRO A 168 38.54 16.99 -16.33
N HIS A 169 39.41 17.57 -15.51
CA HIS A 169 40.20 16.86 -14.51
C HIS A 169 39.34 16.67 -13.24
N GLU A 170 39.28 15.44 -12.72
CA GLU A 170 38.52 15.10 -11.51
C GLU A 170 39.38 15.21 -10.24
N GLY A 171 38.87 15.89 -9.22
CA GLY A 171 39.53 16.15 -7.94
C GLY A 171 38.56 16.12 -6.74
N GLY A 172 38.99 16.69 -5.61
CA GLY A 172 38.17 16.80 -4.39
C GLY A 172 38.36 15.67 -3.36
N THR A 173 37.61 15.74 -2.26
CA THR A 173 37.73 14.82 -1.11
C THR A 173 36.94 13.53 -1.28
N ILE A 174 35.90 13.53 -2.12
CA ILE A 174 35.11 12.34 -2.44
C ILE A 174 35.76 11.64 -3.63
N LYS A 175 36.14 10.37 -3.45
CA LYS A 175 36.86 9.59 -4.46
C LYS A 175 36.01 8.43 -4.99
N ARG A 176 36.37 7.94 -6.17
CA ARG A 176 35.82 6.71 -6.74
C ARG A 176 36.39 5.51 -5.99
N ASP A 177 35.54 4.51 -5.73
CA ASP A 177 35.96 3.21 -5.23
C ASP A 177 36.54 2.33 -6.36
N GLU A 178 36.92 1.10 -6.03
CA GLU A 178 37.45 0.11 -6.99
C GLU A 178 36.47 -0.22 -8.15
N LYS A 179 35.18 0.07 -7.98
CA LYS A 179 34.14 -0.12 -8.99
C LYS A 179 33.86 1.17 -9.78
N GLY A 180 34.67 2.22 -9.58
CA GLY A 180 34.53 3.51 -10.23
C GLY A 180 33.40 4.38 -9.68
N VAL A 181 32.81 4.06 -8.53
CA VAL A 181 31.66 4.76 -7.94
C VAL A 181 32.15 5.76 -6.89
N PHE A 182 31.73 7.03 -6.98
CA PHE A 182 31.94 8.00 -5.90
C PHE A 182 31.13 7.60 -4.66
N ARG A 183 31.80 7.47 -3.52
CA ARG A 183 31.16 7.15 -2.23
C ARG A 183 31.58 8.10 -1.13
N ALA A 184 30.61 8.50 -0.32
CA ALA A 184 30.89 9.28 0.88
C ALA A 184 29.90 8.94 2.00
N LYS A 185 30.40 8.95 3.24
CA LYS A 185 29.62 8.86 4.48
C LYS A 185 29.71 10.15 5.31
N THR A 186 30.73 10.97 5.05
CA THR A 186 30.98 12.26 5.71
C THR A 186 30.99 13.38 4.66
N PRO A 187 30.66 14.62 5.04
CA PRO A 187 30.64 15.74 4.11
C PRO A 187 31.93 15.89 3.31
N GLY A 188 31.81 16.30 2.06
CA GLY A 188 32.92 16.43 1.14
C GLY A 188 32.48 16.97 -0.22
N PHE A 189 33.39 16.98 -1.19
CA PHE A 189 33.07 17.44 -2.54
C PHE A 189 33.81 16.65 -3.61
N ILE A 190 33.20 16.63 -4.80
CA ILE A 190 33.83 16.24 -6.07
C ILE A 190 34.14 17.53 -6.83
N GLU A 191 35.34 17.68 -7.37
CA GLU A 191 35.73 18.86 -8.15
C GLU A 191 36.00 18.49 -9.61
N PHE A 192 35.48 19.28 -10.54
CA PHE A 192 35.77 19.22 -11.96
C PHE A 192 36.50 20.49 -12.35
N SER A 193 37.70 20.37 -12.92
CA SER A 193 38.50 21.52 -13.35
C SER A 193 38.86 21.46 -14.83
N PHE A 194 38.95 22.63 -15.45
CA PHE A 194 39.28 22.81 -16.86
C PHE A 194 40.52 23.68 -17.04
N ASP A 195 41.25 23.45 -18.13
CA ASP A 195 42.46 24.20 -18.45
C ASP A 195 42.14 25.69 -18.71
N ALA A 196 40.97 25.99 -19.27
CA ALA A 196 40.45 27.34 -19.51
C ALA A 196 38.98 27.47 -19.04
N PRO A 197 38.50 28.70 -18.72
CA PRO A 197 37.11 28.90 -18.30
C PRO A 197 36.11 28.30 -19.31
N GLN A 198 35.18 27.50 -18.82
CA GLN A 198 34.11 26.89 -19.59
C GLN A 198 32.76 27.42 -19.12
N GLN A 199 31.81 27.59 -20.05
CA GLN A 199 30.44 27.89 -19.70
C GLN A 199 29.65 26.59 -19.51
N VAL A 200 29.16 26.37 -18.28
CA VAL A 200 28.34 25.21 -17.90
C VAL A 200 26.91 25.67 -17.66
N ARG A 201 25.95 24.90 -18.17
CA ARG A 201 24.51 25.18 -18.13
C ARG A 201 23.68 23.98 -17.66
N SER A 202 24.28 22.80 -17.51
CA SER A 202 23.58 21.62 -17.01
C SER A 202 24.50 20.68 -16.25
N ILE A 203 23.89 19.83 -15.43
CA ILE A 203 24.55 18.71 -14.77
C ILE A 203 23.67 17.47 -14.84
N HIS A 204 24.24 16.37 -15.31
CA HIS A 204 23.60 15.06 -15.38
C HIS A 204 24.19 14.16 -14.31
N ILE A 205 23.34 13.55 -13.49
CA ILE A 205 23.72 12.72 -12.36
C ILE A 205 23.26 11.29 -12.62
N VAL A 206 24.20 10.37 -12.53
CA VAL A 206 24.00 8.94 -12.72
C VAL A 206 24.27 8.23 -11.40
N PRO A 207 23.23 7.95 -10.58
CA PRO A 207 23.42 7.31 -9.30
C PRO A 207 23.73 5.81 -9.45
N SER A 208 24.22 5.19 -8.37
CA SER A 208 24.34 3.73 -8.27
C SER A 208 23.11 3.15 -7.56
N GLY A 209 22.09 2.79 -8.35
CA GLY A 209 20.75 2.45 -7.83
C GLY A 209 20.02 3.69 -7.30
N ASN A 210 18.97 3.50 -6.52
CA ASN A 210 18.27 4.61 -5.85
C ASN A 210 19.18 5.27 -4.81
N ASN A 211 19.39 6.59 -4.93
CA ASN A 211 20.21 7.36 -3.99
C ASN A 211 19.78 8.83 -3.92
N VAL A 212 18.94 9.17 -2.94
CA VAL A 212 18.48 10.56 -2.74
C VAL A 212 19.64 11.53 -2.49
N GLN A 213 20.73 11.05 -1.88
CA GLN A 213 21.90 11.89 -1.58
C GLN A 213 22.59 12.43 -2.83
N ALA A 214 22.55 11.68 -3.93
CA ALA A 214 23.05 12.12 -5.23
C ALA A 214 22.27 13.31 -5.80
N GLN A 215 21.03 13.53 -5.33
CA GLN A 215 20.11 14.56 -5.83
C GLN A 215 20.17 15.84 -4.97
N ARG A 216 21.02 15.87 -3.93
CA ARG A 216 21.14 16.95 -2.95
C ARG A 216 22.46 17.71 -3.03
N LEU A 217 23.22 17.55 -4.11
CA LEU A 217 24.51 18.21 -4.27
C LEU A 217 24.34 19.73 -4.25
N ARG A 218 25.28 20.43 -3.63
CA ARG A 218 25.42 21.89 -3.74
C ARG A 218 26.48 22.18 -4.79
N ILE A 219 26.07 22.79 -5.89
CA ILE A 219 26.94 23.11 -7.02
C ILE A 219 27.53 24.49 -6.81
N GLU A 220 28.84 24.57 -6.86
CA GLU A 220 29.62 25.80 -6.68
C GLU A 220 30.60 25.96 -7.84
N ALA A 221 30.98 27.19 -8.17
CA ALA A 221 31.92 27.49 -9.23
C ALA A 221 32.99 28.48 -8.78
N SER A 222 34.18 28.39 -9.37
CA SER A 222 35.31 29.26 -9.09
C SER A 222 36.16 29.53 -10.33
N THR A 223 36.67 30.75 -10.44
CA THR A 223 37.63 31.15 -11.48
C THR A 223 39.09 30.92 -11.07
N ASP A 224 39.38 30.95 -9.76
CA ASP A 224 40.73 30.90 -9.19
C ASP A 224 41.05 29.58 -8.45
N GLY A 225 40.05 28.74 -8.21
CA GLY A 225 40.17 27.47 -7.48
C GLY A 225 40.20 27.62 -5.96
N VAL A 226 40.04 28.84 -5.45
CA VAL A 226 40.09 29.16 -4.01
C VAL A 226 38.75 29.69 -3.53
N THR A 227 38.20 30.70 -4.20
CA THR A 227 36.93 31.33 -3.83
C THR A 227 35.80 30.75 -4.67
N TYR A 228 34.84 30.10 -4.00
CA TYR A 228 33.71 29.43 -4.62
C TYR A 228 32.42 30.19 -4.37
N GLN A 229 31.64 30.35 -5.44
CA GLN A 229 30.30 30.94 -5.39
C GLN A 229 29.26 29.86 -5.62
N LEU A 230 28.13 29.96 -4.90
CA LEU A 230 27.00 29.06 -5.08
C LEU A 230 26.41 29.25 -6.49
N VAL A 231 26.28 28.16 -7.23
CA VAL A 231 25.56 28.11 -8.51
C VAL A 231 24.13 27.63 -8.27
N ARG A 232 23.96 26.48 -7.62
CA ARG A 232 22.64 25.90 -7.33
C ARG A 232 22.71 24.87 -6.21
N GLN A 233 21.71 24.88 -5.31
CA GLN A 233 21.40 23.73 -4.47
C GLN A 233 20.46 22.81 -5.26
N LEU A 234 20.85 21.55 -5.47
CA LEU A 234 19.98 20.58 -6.12
C LEU A 234 18.88 20.14 -5.14
N THR A 235 17.68 19.98 -5.67
CA THR A 235 16.50 19.53 -4.93
C THR A 235 16.05 18.19 -5.49
N PRO A 236 15.94 17.14 -4.66
CA PRO A 236 15.37 15.86 -5.08
C PRO A 236 13.96 16.04 -5.66
N PRO A 237 13.64 15.52 -6.85
CA PRO A 237 12.25 15.37 -7.25
C PRO A 237 11.55 14.38 -6.31
N ARG A 238 10.23 14.51 -6.14
CA ARG A 238 9.44 13.43 -5.55
C ARG A 238 9.55 12.21 -6.45
N GLN A 239 9.66 11.01 -5.87
CA GLN A 239 9.92 9.77 -6.58
C GLN A 239 9.50 8.55 -5.76
N GLY A 240 8.88 7.58 -6.45
CA GLY A 240 8.54 6.28 -5.90
C GLY A 240 9.73 5.31 -5.86
N TRP A 241 9.48 4.06 -5.47
CA TRP A 241 10.52 3.05 -5.32
C TRP A 241 11.10 2.57 -6.66
N GLN A 242 10.30 2.50 -7.74
CA GLN A 242 10.71 2.01 -9.07
C GLN A 242 11.27 3.14 -9.95
N ASN A 243 12.47 3.59 -9.61
CA ASN A 243 12.99 4.87 -10.11
C ASN A 243 14.35 4.76 -10.81
N THR A 244 14.78 3.55 -11.14
CA THR A 244 16.10 3.26 -11.71
C THR A 244 16.16 3.34 -13.23
N ASP A 245 15.01 3.45 -13.91
CA ASP A 245 14.94 3.44 -15.37
C ASP A 245 15.54 4.71 -16.00
N GLN A 246 15.61 5.80 -15.23
CA GLN A 246 16.05 7.10 -15.72
C GLN A 246 17.06 7.77 -14.80
N ASN A 247 17.98 8.52 -15.40
CA ASN A 247 18.96 9.35 -14.70
C ASN A 247 18.31 10.67 -14.22
N TYR A 248 19.12 11.60 -13.72
CA TYR A 248 18.66 12.91 -13.28
C TYR A 248 19.40 14.01 -14.03
N THR A 249 18.66 14.91 -14.64
CA THR A 249 19.22 16.10 -15.29
C THR A 249 18.77 17.35 -14.55
N TYR A 250 19.73 18.20 -14.19
CA TYR A 250 19.47 19.51 -13.61
C TYR A 250 19.97 20.62 -14.52
N SER A 251 19.11 21.60 -14.74
CA SER A 251 19.48 22.85 -15.42
C SER A 251 20.30 23.73 -14.47
N LEU A 252 21.26 24.51 -14.97
CA LEU A 252 22.06 25.43 -14.16
C LEU A 252 21.98 26.83 -14.76
N PRO A 253 22.00 27.89 -13.94
CA PRO A 253 22.29 29.23 -14.43
C PRO A 253 23.60 29.19 -15.24
N ALA A 254 23.63 29.85 -16.40
CA ALA A 254 24.80 29.84 -17.26
C ALA A 254 26.01 30.42 -16.51
N THR A 255 26.97 29.54 -16.19
CA THR A 255 28.08 29.86 -15.28
C THR A 255 29.38 29.63 -16.00
N THR A 256 30.22 30.67 -16.11
CA THR A 256 31.54 30.57 -16.76
C THR A 256 32.63 30.51 -15.69
N ALA A 257 33.32 29.38 -15.58
CA ALA A 257 34.32 29.15 -14.54
C ALA A 257 35.35 28.09 -14.96
N ARG A 258 36.47 28.00 -14.24
CA ARG A 258 37.46 26.93 -14.43
C ARG A 258 37.22 25.72 -13.55
N TYR A 259 36.65 25.94 -12.37
CA TYR A 259 36.44 24.90 -11.35
C TYR A 259 34.96 24.83 -10.99
N PHE A 260 34.42 23.62 -10.92
CA PHE A 260 33.07 23.33 -10.47
C PHE A 260 33.13 22.30 -9.34
N ARG A 261 32.57 22.62 -8.18
CA ARG A 261 32.47 21.72 -7.02
C ARG A 261 31.06 21.22 -6.85
N CYS A 262 30.93 19.92 -6.68
CA CYS A 262 29.71 19.26 -6.22
C CYS A 262 29.91 18.90 -4.74
N TYR A 263 29.52 19.82 -3.85
CA TYR A 263 29.58 19.60 -2.40
C TYR A 263 28.41 18.73 -1.93
N TRP A 264 28.64 17.87 -0.96
CA TRP A 264 27.64 16.99 -0.36
C TRP A 264 27.72 16.98 1.16
N THR A 265 26.56 16.92 1.81
CA THR A 265 26.38 16.64 3.24
C THR A 265 25.06 15.89 3.47
N PRO A 266 25.00 14.92 4.40
CA PRO A 266 23.74 14.27 4.77
C PRO A 266 22.79 15.19 5.56
N VAL A 267 23.30 16.28 6.15
CA VAL A 267 22.50 17.23 6.95
C VAL A 267 21.38 17.84 6.12
N GLY A 268 20.17 17.91 6.69
CA GLY A 268 18.97 18.40 6.01
C GLY A 268 18.35 17.41 5.02
N THR A 269 18.62 16.11 5.17
CA THR A 269 17.92 15.06 4.42
C THR A 269 16.50 14.92 4.96
N GLU A 270 15.50 15.08 4.12
CA GLU A 270 14.11 14.75 4.48
C GLU A 270 13.98 13.25 4.81
N PRO A 271 13.22 12.85 5.84
CA PRO A 271 12.94 11.45 6.09
C PRO A 271 12.23 10.75 4.92
N GLY A 272 12.38 9.42 4.84
CA GLY A 272 11.73 8.61 3.81
C GLY A 272 10.21 8.62 3.87
N SER A 273 9.58 8.59 2.70
CA SER A 273 8.14 8.40 2.49
C SER A 273 7.93 7.73 1.13
N GLU A 274 6.70 7.36 0.76
CA GLU A 274 6.42 6.67 -0.51
C GLU A 274 6.79 7.51 -1.74
N ASP A 275 6.65 8.84 -1.68
CA ASP A 275 7.02 9.77 -2.75
C ASP A 275 8.44 10.36 -2.56
N LEU A 276 9.23 9.81 -1.64
CA LEU A 276 10.67 10.01 -1.54
C LEU A 276 11.36 8.72 -1.07
N ASP A 277 11.07 7.61 -1.76
CA ASP A 277 11.37 6.26 -1.29
C ASP A 277 12.87 6.04 -0.98
N ALA A 278 13.75 6.50 -1.86
CA ALA A 278 15.20 6.43 -1.67
C ALA A 278 15.72 7.09 -0.36
N ALA A 279 14.95 7.98 0.29
CA ALA A 279 15.30 8.59 1.58
C ALA A 279 14.96 7.71 2.80
N LYS A 280 14.25 6.60 2.60
CA LYS A 280 14.06 5.57 3.64
C LYS A 280 15.40 4.92 4.03
N TRP A 281 16.38 4.91 3.14
CA TRP A 281 17.66 4.22 3.33
C TRP A 281 18.76 5.10 3.89
N ALA A 282 19.86 4.47 4.33
CA ALA A 282 20.99 5.15 4.94
C ALA A 282 21.50 6.35 4.10
N PRO A 283 21.74 7.53 4.72
CA PRO A 283 22.11 8.77 4.03
C PRO A 283 23.59 8.75 3.59
N THR A 284 23.90 7.84 2.69
CA THR A 284 25.24 7.67 2.10
C THR A 284 25.22 8.08 0.63
N LEU A 285 26.24 8.80 0.18
CA LEU A 285 26.36 9.21 -1.21
C LEU A 285 26.86 8.05 -2.06
N LYS A 286 26.19 7.77 -3.18
CA LYS A 286 26.60 6.74 -4.16
C LYS A 286 26.33 7.22 -5.59
N ILE A 287 27.35 7.70 -6.29
CA ILE A 287 27.24 8.24 -7.65
C ILE A 287 28.16 7.47 -8.60
N ARG A 288 27.61 6.91 -9.68
CA ARG A 288 28.37 6.25 -10.75
C ARG A 288 29.06 7.29 -11.64
N ASP A 289 28.35 8.35 -12.01
CA ASP A 289 28.89 9.38 -12.90
C ASP A 289 28.23 10.75 -12.70
N ILE A 290 28.97 11.81 -13.02
CA ILE A 290 28.48 13.19 -13.10
C ILE A 290 29.01 13.79 -14.39
N ARG A 291 28.13 14.40 -15.20
CA ARG A 291 28.50 15.03 -16.46
C ARG A 291 28.05 16.48 -16.48
N LEU A 292 28.97 17.39 -16.69
CA LEU A 292 28.67 18.81 -16.92
C LEU A 292 28.32 19.01 -18.40
N GLY A 293 27.35 19.87 -18.70
CA GLY A 293 26.94 20.19 -20.07
C GLY A 293 26.98 21.69 -20.36
N ALA A 294 27.30 22.04 -21.61
CA ALA A 294 27.34 23.41 -22.11
C ALA A 294 25.97 23.93 -22.58
N ASP A 295 25.07 23.03 -22.98
CA ASP A 295 23.77 23.39 -23.52
C ASP A 295 22.73 23.63 -22.43
N ALA A 296 21.75 24.50 -22.71
CA ALA A 296 20.55 24.61 -21.89
C ALA A 296 19.72 23.31 -21.99
N VAL A 297 19.22 22.86 -20.85
CA VAL A 297 18.34 21.69 -20.74
C VAL A 297 17.13 22.01 -19.88
N ILE A 298 16.02 21.33 -20.17
CA ILE A 298 14.84 21.34 -19.31
C ILE A 298 15.21 20.65 -17.98
N ASP A 299 14.99 21.34 -16.87
CA ASP A 299 15.23 20.78 -15.53
C ASP A 299 14.36 19.55 -15.29
N GLN A 300 14.96 18.42 -14.88
CA GLN A 300 14.27 17.16 -14.59
C GLN A 300 13.37 16.68 -15.75
N TYR A 301 13.83 16.79 -17.00
CA TYR A 301 13.01 16.41 -18.15
C TYR A 301 12.60 14.93 -18.15
N GLU A 302 13.37 14.04 -17.54
CA GLU A 302 13.03 12.62 -17.41
C GLU A 302 11.75 12.41 -16.57
N ALA A 303 11.55 13.25 -15.54
CA ALA A 303 10.29 13.29 -14.80
C ALA A 303 9.15 13.79 -15.69
N LYS A 304 9.42 14.87 -16.43
CA LYS A 304 8.40 15.64 -17.14
C LYS A 304 7.96 15.01 -18.45
N ASN A 305 8.81 14.23 -19.11
CA ASN A 305 8.47 13.50 -20.34
C ASN A 305 7.71 12.19 -20.09
N GLY A 306 7.38 11.90 -18.82
CA GLY A 306 6.59 10.75 -18.40
C GLY A 306 7.31 9.40 -18.43
N SER A 307 8.63 9.39 -18.61
CA SER A 307 9.43 8.15 -18.64
C SER A 307 9.61 7.49 -17.26
N VAL A 308 9.34 8.21 -16.18
CA VAL A 308 9.39 7.70 -14.80
C VAL A 308 8.47 8.53 -13.89
N TRP A 309 7.81 7.90 -12.92
CA TRP A 309 6.98 8.62 -11.95
C TRP A 309 7.83 9.52 -11.06
N ARG A 310 7.72 10.83 -11.28
CA ARG A 310 8.38 11.87 -10.50
C ARG A 310 7.58 13.17 -10.52
N ILE A 311 7.66 13.95 -9.44
CA ILE A 311 7.15 15.32 -9.39
C ILE A 311 8.33 16.26 -9.16
N ALA A 312 8.55 17.19 -10.08
CA ALA A 312 9.69 18.11 -10.04
C ALA A 312 9.25 19.55 -10.32
N THR A 313 9.68 20.49 -9.48
CA THR A 313 9.50 21.92 -9.73
C THR A 313 10.28 22.33 -10.97
N ASN A 314 9.67 23.16 -11.84
CA ASN A 314 10.38 23.71 -12.98
C ASN A 314 11.29 24.86 -12.56
N ASN A 315 12.59 24.58 -12.46
CA ASN A 315 13.62 25.58 -12.17
C ASN A 315 14.50 25.88 -13.40
N SER A 316 14.02 25.60 -14.62
CA SER A 316 14.71 25.98 -15.84
C SER A 316 14.97 27.50 -15.85
N PRO A 317 16.23 27.96 -15.83
CA PRO A 317 16.55 29.38 -15.62
C PRO A 317 16.31 30.27 -16.87
N SER A 318 15.82 29.73 -17.98
CA SER A 318 16.10 30.32 -19.29
C SER A 318 14.93 30.33 -20.28
N THR A 319 14.82 31.44 -21.01
CA THR A 319 14.08 31.62 -22.28
C THR A 319 14.98 31.43 -23.51
N ASP A 320 16.20 30.89 -23.32
CA ASP A 320 17.19 30.63 -24.36
C ASP A 320 16.86 29.30 -25.04
N PHE A 321 16.06 29.37 -26.10
CA PHE A 321 15.67 28.21 -26.90
C PHE A 321 16.66 28.03 -28.06
N PRO A 322 17.27 26.85 -28.22
CA PRO A 322 18.10 26.58 -29.37
C PRO A 322 17.27 26.66 -30.67
N GLU A 323 17.93 26.96 -31.77
CA GLU A 323 17.35 26.80 -33.09
C GLU A 323 17.12 25.31 -33.36
N VAL A 324 15.88 24.91 -33.60
CA VAL A 324 15.49 23.52 -33.85
C VAL A 324 14.80 23.43 -35.21
N VAL A 325 15.31 22.56 -36.08
CA VAL A 325 14.79 22.36 -37.42
C VAL A 325 14.52 20.89 -37.64
N MET A 326 13.28 20.54 -38.01
CA MET A 326 12.91 19.18 -38.36
C MET A 326 13.58 18.78 -39.69
N LEU A 327 14.02 17.53 -39.76
CA LEU A 327 14.63 16.92 -40.94
C LEU A 327 13.63 16.01 -41.65
N ASP A 328 13.70 15.96 -42.97
CA ASP A 328 13.02 14.95 -43.77
C ASP A 328 13.73 13.60 -43.68
N LYS A 329 13.09 12.53 -44.20
CA LYS A 329 13.58 11.15 -44.07
C LYS A 329 14.95 10.91 -44.70
N ASP A 330 15.32 11.72 -45.68
CA ASP A 330 16.62 11.70 -46.35
C ASP A 330 17.71 12.52 -45.60
N GLY A 331 17.34 13.16 -44.49
CA GLY A 331 18.21 14.03 -43.71
C GLY A 331 18.28 15.48 -44.21
N SER A 332 17.46 15.88 -45.19
CA SER A 332 17.35 17.27 -45.65
C SER A 332 16.65 18.13 -44.58
N PRO A 333 17.18 19.32 -44.24
CA PRO A 333 16.51 20.20 -43.28
C PRO A 333 15.32 20.93 -43.94
N ARG A 334 14.16 20.97 -43.26
CA ARG A 334 12.95 21.65 -43.77
C ARG A 334 13.09 23.16 -43.88
N HIS A 335 14.06 23.73 -43.16
CA HIS A 335 14.44 25.14 -43.24
C HIS A 335 15.97 25.26 -43.36
N PRO A 336 16.49 26.28 -44.08
CA PRO A 336 17.93 26.49 -44.19
C PRO A 336 18.59 26.68 -42.81
N LEU A 337 19.71 26.00 -42.60
CA LEU A 337 20.46 26.08 -41.35
C LEU A 337 21.58 27.13 -41.44
N GLY A 338 21.74 27.93 -40.37
CA GLY A 338 22.87 28.84 -40.24
C GLY A 338 24.21 28.12 -39.98
N ASN A 339 25.33 28.79 -40.26
CA ASN A 339 26.67 28.29 -39.93
C ASN A 339 26.80 28.04 -38.42
N GLY A 340 27.39 26.92 -38.02
CA GLY A 340 27.59 26.59 -36.62
C GLY A 340 27.70 25.09 -36.34
N ILE A 341 27.58 24.75 -35.06
CA ILE A 341 27.58 23.38 -34.57
C ILE A 341 26.13 22.94 -34.37
N TRP A 342 25.77 21.83 -34.98
CA TRP A 342 24.43 21.26 -34.96
C TRP A 342 24.47 19.85 -34.43
N ARG A 343 23.58 19.52 -33.50
CA ARG A 343 23.31 18.16 -33.06
C ARG A 343 22.20 17.59 -33.91
N ILE A 344 22.48 16.51 -34.64
CA ILE A 344 21.50 15.77 -35.42
C ILE A 344 20.94 14.67 -34.51
N VAL A 345 19.67 14.78 -34.15
CA VAL A 345 18.99 13.87 -33.23
C VAL A 345 17.95 13.05 -33.99
N ARG A 346 18.04 11.73 -33.89
CA ARG A 346 17.10 10.78 -34.51
C ARG A 346 16.25 10.13 -33.41
N PHE A 347 14.97 10.48 -33.37
CA PHE A 347 14.01 9.92 -32.43
C PHE A 347 13.33 8.69 -32.99
N GLY A 348 13.11 7.70 -32.13
CA GLY A 348 12.24 6.57 -32.38
C GLY A 348 11.61 6.06 -31.09
N HIS A 349 11.02 4.88 -31.13
CA HIS A 349 10.55 4.21 -29.92
C HIS A 349 10.92 2.73 -29.90
N THR A 350 10.90 2.15 -28.70
CA THR A 350 11.15 0.75 -28.40
C THR A 350 10.40 0.34 -27.13
N ALA A 351 10.30 -0.96 -26.86
CA ALA A 351 9.79 -1.47 -25.59
C ALA A 351 10.60 -0.94 -24.38
N THR A 352 9.94 -0.78 -23.22
CA THR A 352 10.58 -0.44 -21.94
C THR A 352 11.41 -1.58 -21.39
N GLY A 353 11.05 -2.82 -21.71
CA GLY A 353 11.73 -4.05 -21.27
C GLY A 353 11.25 -4.59 -19.93
N HIS A 354 10.16 -4.03 -19.37
CA HIS A 354 9.52 -4.56 -18.16
C HIS A 354 8.80 -5.88 -18.45
N THR A 355 8.76 -6.73 -17.43
CA THR A 355 8.13 -8.05 -17.44
C THR A 355 7.37 -8.27 -16.14
N ASN A 356 6.40 -9.17 -16.12
CA ASN A 356 5.83 -9.69 -14.88
C ASN A 356 6.84 -10.58 -14.14
N ALA A 357 7.83 -9.96 -13.49
CA ALA A 357 9.10 -10.58 -13.11
C ALA A 357 8.98 -11.71 -12.08
N THR A 358 7.90 -11.75 -11.31
CA THR A 358 7.63 -12.76 -10.28
C THR A 358 6.84 -13.96 -10.80
N ALA A 359 6.49 -13.97 -12.09
CA ALA A 359 5.86 -15.10 -12.75
C ALA A 359 6.80 -16.31 -12.89
N GLY A 360 6.18 -17.49 -13.04
CA GLY A 360 6.85 -18.70 -13.47
C GLY A 360 6.69 -18.91 -14.98
N GLY A 361 5.80 -19.83 -15.38
CA GLY A 361 5.61 -20.23 -16.78
C GLY A 361 4.91 -19.17 -17.63
N GLY A 362 4.15 -18.26 -17.02
CA GLY A 362 3.48 -17.14 -17.67
C GLY A 362 4.32 -15.85 -17.72
N LYS A 363 5.64 -15.93 -17.51
CA LYS A 363 6.53 -14.75 -17.57
C LYS A 363 6.73 -14.27 -19.01
N GLY A 364 6.64 -12.97 -19.22
CA GLY A 364 7.00 -12.31 -20.47
C GLY A 364 6.90 -10.79 -20.38
N LEU A 365 6.96 -10.12 -21.53
CA LEU A 365 6.90 -8.66 -21.58
C LEU A 365 5.54 -8.15 -21.11
N GLU A 366 5.56 -7.00 -20.43
CA GLU A 366 4.37 -6.24 -20.05
C GLU A 366 3.64 -5.73 -21.29
N CYS A 367 2.31 -5.87 -21.34
CA CYS A 367 1.50 -5.35 -22.44
C CYS A 367 1.51 -3.81 -22.50
N ASP A 368 1.46 -3.25 -23.71
CA ASP A 368 1.23 -1.82 -23.95
C ASP A 368 -0.10 -1.39 -23.33
N LYS A 369 -0.02 -0.50 -22.34
CA LYS A 369 -1.18 0.00 -21.59
C LYS A 369 -2.06 0.94 -22.43
N PHE A 370 -1.55 1.47 -23.55
CA PHE A 370 -2.27 2.42 -24.42
C PHE A 370 -2.93 1.76 -25.64
N THR A 371 -2.77 0.45 -25.83
CA THR A 371 -3.35 -0.27 -26.97
C THR A 371 -4.42 -1.26 -26.53
N GLN A 372 -5.69 -0.94 -26.80
CA GLN A 372 -6.85 -1.75 -26.39
C GLN A 372 -6.70 -3.24 -26.78
N LYS A 373 -6.33 -3.51 -28.04
CA LYS A 373 -6.18 -4.88 -28.56
C LYS A 373 -5.16 -5.69 -27.75
N THR A 374 -4.09 -5.05 -27.31
CA THR A 374 -3.02 -5.68 -26.53
C THR A 374 -3.47 -5.98 -25.11
N VAL A 375 -4.20 -5.06 -24.48
CA VAL A 375 -4.80 -5.29 -23.15
C VAL A 375 -5.83 -6.43 -23.20
N GLU A 376 -6.67 -6.48 -24.23
CA GLU A 376 -7.60 -7.60 -24.46
C GLU A 376 -6.87 -8.93 -24.62
N LYS A 377 -5.81 -8.94 -25.46
CA LYS A 377 -4.96 -10.12 -25.68
C LYS A 377 -4.36 -10.62 -24.37
N GLN A 378 -3.86 -9.73 -23.51
CA GLN A 378 -3.28 -10.08 -22.22
C GLN A 378 -4.31 -10.78 -21.32
N ILE A 379 -5.48 -10.14 -21.12
CA ILE A 379 -6.54 -10.67 -20.25
C ILE A 379 -7.04 -12.02 -20.78
N ASP A 380 -7.25 -12.17 -22.09
CA ASP A 380 -7.79 -13.39 -22.68
C ASP A 380 -6.79 -14.56 -22.69
N SER A 381 -5.49 -14.26 -22.72
CA SER A 381 -4.43 -15.27 -22.75
C SER A 381 -4.13 -15.84 -21.36
N TRP A 382 -4.49 -15.12 -20.28
CA TRP A 382 -4.37 -15.59 -18.91
C TRP A 382 -5.74 -15.79 -18.23
N PHE A 383 -6.39 -14.71 -17.77
CA PHE A 383 -7.66 -14.78 -17.03
C PHE A 383 -8.76 -15.48 -17.83
N GLY A 384 -8.85 -15.19 -19.13
CA GLY A 384 -9.79 -15.84 -20.03
C GLY A 384 -9.62 -17.36 -20.13
N GLN A 385 -8.46 -17.91 -19.78
CA GLN A 385 -8.25 -19.37 -19.72
C GLN A 385 -8.88 -19.98 -18.46
N PHE A 386 -8.85 -19.29 -17.32
CA PHE A 386 -9.54 -19.70 -16.10
C PHE A 386 -11.06 -19.77 -16.32
N MET A 387 -11.62 -18.80 -17.05
CA MET A 387 -13.05 -18.76 -17.36
C MET A 387 -13.53 -19.86 -18.33
N LYS A 388 -12.61 -20.59 -18.98
CA LYS A 388 -12.92 -21.73 -19.85
C LYS A 388 -12.87 -23.07 -19.11
N ARG A 389 -12.47 -23.08 -17.84
CA ARG A 389 -12.29 -24.31 -17.05
C ARG A 389 -13.64 -24.80 -16.50
N PRO A 390 -13.77 -26.11 -16.20
CA PRO A 390 -14.87 -26.64 -15.40
C PRO A 390 -14.97 -25.91 -14.04
N HIS A 391 -16.17 -25.79 -13.49
CA HIS A 391 -16.44 -25.08 -12.23
C HIS A 391 -16.00 -23.59 -12.20
N SER A 392 -15.72 -22.97 -13.34
CA SER A 392 -15.32 -21.55 -13.43
C SER A 392 -16.36 -20.57 -12.88
N ASN A 393 -17.59 -21.00 -12.61
CA ASN A 393 -18.62 -20.23 -11.88
C ASN A 393 -18.20 -19.84 -10.45
N VAL A 394 -17.17 -20.45 -9.88
CA VAL A 394 -16.60 -20.00 -8.59
C VAL A 394 -15.70 -18.77 -8.74
N VAL A 395 -15.15 -18.52 -9.93
CA VAL A 395 -14.36 -17.31 -10.21
C VAL A 395 -15.32 -16.13 -10.33
N ARG A 396 -15.32 -15.26 -9.33
CA ARG A 396 -16.21 -14.10 -9.22
C ARG A 396 -15.49 -12.76 -9.36
N TYR A 397 -14.16 -12.77 -9.32
CA TYR A 397 -13.34 -11.57 -9.31
C TYR A 397 -12.18 -11.68 -10.30
N MET A 398 -12.04 -10.66 -11.14
CA MET A 398 -10.81 -10.37 -11.87
C MET A 398 -10.06 -9.30 -11.08
N HIS A 399 -8.81 -9.57 -10.74
CA HIS A 399 -7.99 -8.69 -9.91
C HIS A 399 -6.83 -8.09 -10.71
N ILE A 400 -6.54 -6.81 -10.45
CA ILE A 400 -5.36 -6.08 -10.92
C ILE A 400 -4.61 -5.62 -9.67
N ASP A 401 -3.40 -6.13 -9.48
CA ASP A 401 -2.56 -5.83 -8.31
C ASP A 401 -1.91 -4.44 -8.42
N SER A 402 -1.06 -4.06 -7.46
CA SER A 402 -0.33 -2.80 -7.45
C SER A 402 0.68 -2.74 -8.62
N TRP A 403 0.92 -1.55 -9.18
CA TRP A 403 1.69 -1.45 -10.43
C TRP A 403 3.20 -1.48 -10.20
N GLU A 404 3.90 -2.42 -10.85
CA GLU A 404 5.38 -2.57 -10.76
C GLU A 404 6.06 -2.70 -12.14
N CYS A 405 5.55 -2.02 -13.16
CA CYS A 405 6.02 -2.11 -14.55
C CYS A 405 6.66 -0.82 -15.10
N GLY A 406 7.12 0.07 -14.22
CA GLY A 406 7.68 1.36 -14.57
C GLY A 406 6.65 2.31 -15.17
N SER A 407 7.11 3.21 -16.05
CA SER A 407 6.24 4.10 -16.81
C SER A 407 6.39 3.88 -18.32
N GLN A 408 5.39 4.31 -19.10
CA GLN A 408 5.46 4.39 -20.56
C GLN A 408 5.02 5.78 -21.04
N ASN A 409 5.68 6.28 -22.08
CA ASN A 409 5.43 7.63 -22.62
C ASN A 409 5.20 7.66 -24.13
N TRP A 410 4.98 6.50 -24.74
CA TRP A 410 4.67 6.36 -26.15
C TRP A 410 3.76 5.15 -26.42
N SER A 411 3.17 5.14 -27.60
CA SER A 411 2.56 4.01 -28.30
C SER A 411 2.35 4.44 -29.77
N ALA A 412 2.04 3.51 -30.66
CA ALA A 412 1.84 3.81 -32.08
C ALA A 412 0.75 4.87 -32.33
N SER A 413 -0.28 4.95 -31.47
CA SER A 413 -1.37 5.93 -31.55
C SER A 413 -1.18 7.17 -30.68
N PHE A 414 -0.04 7.30 -29.97
CA PHE A 414 0.11 8.34 -28.94
C PHE A 414 0.05 9.76 -29.52
N ALA A 415 0.71 10.02 -30.65
CA ALA A 415 0.68 11.34 -31.29
C ALA A 415 -0.75 11.74 -31.73
N ASP A 416 -1.51 10.80 -32.31
CA ASP A 416 -2.89 11.03 -32.74
C ASP A 416 -3.81 11.29 -31.53
N GLU A 417 -3.65 10.50 -30.46
CA GLU A 417 -4.40 10.67 -29.21
C GLU A 417 -4.06 11.98 -28.51
N PHE A 418 -2.78 12.38 -28.50
CA PHE A 418 -2.35 13.68 -28.00
C PHE A 418 -3.01 14.81 -28.80
N GLN A 419 -2.94 14.77 -30.13
CA GLN A 419 -3.55 15.80 -30.96
C GLN A 419 -5.06 15.89 -30.72
N ARG A 420 -5.74 14.76 -30.61
CA ARG A 420 -7.18 14.69 -30.35
C ARG A 420 -7.57 15.29 -28.99
N ARG A 421 -6.75 15.08 -27.96
CA ARG A 421 -7.05 15.48 -26.57
C ARG A 421 -6.57 16.89 -26.23
N CYS A 422 -5.40 17.28 -26.74
CA CYS A 422 -4.74 18.55 -26.42
C CYS A 422 -4.99 19.63 -27.49
N GLY A 423 -5.39 19.24 -28.70
CA GLY A 423 -5.78 20.15 -29.79
C GLY A 423 -4.63 20.69 -30.65
N TYR A 424 -3.43 20.10 -30.55
CA TYR A 424 -2.27 20.48 -31.36
C TYR A 424 -1.32 19.29 -31.59
N ASP A 425 -0.48 19.37 -32.62
CA ASP A 425 0.46 18.31 -33.01
C ASP A 425 1.67 18.23 -32.05
N LEU A 426 1.96 17.03 -31.56
CA LEU A 426 3.09 16.73 -30.68
C LEU A 426 4.42 16.62 -31.45
N LEU A 427 4.39 16.19 -32.71
CA LEU A 427 5.61 15.84 -33.45
C LEU A 427 6.63 16.99 -33.54
N PRO A 428 6.24 18.26 -33.76
CA PRO A 428 7.18 19.39 -33.72
C PRO A 428 7.88 19.57 -32.38
N PHE A 429 7.28 19.10 -31.28
CA PHE A 429 7.80 19.23 -29.93
C PHE A 429 8.54 17.98 -29.43
N LEU A 430 8.72 16.95 -30.25
CA LEU A 430 9.43 15.73 -29.86
C LEU A 430 10.82 15.97 -29.20
N PRO A 431 11.60 17.02 -29.54
CA PRO A 431 12.84 17.35 -28.84
C PRO A 431 12.72 17.54 -27.32
N VAL A 432 11.55 17.90 -26.78
CA VAL A 432 11.35 18.02 -25.33
C VAL A 432 11.51 16.69 -24.60
N TYR A 433 11.30 15.55 -25.28
CA TYR A 433 11.56 14.22 -24.70
C TYR A 433 13.03 14.01 -24.35
N ALA A 434 13.94 14.65 -25.09
CA ALA A 434 15.39 14.63 -24.85
C ALA A 434 15.87 15.81 -23.97
N GLY A 435 14.94 16.56 -23.37
CA GLY A 435 15.26 17.69 -22.50
C GLY A 435 15.70 18.94 -23.25
N ILE A 436 15.47 19.03 -24.56
CA ILE A 436 15.79 20.20 -25.37
C ILE A 436 14.69 21.25 -25.14
N PRO A 437 15.01 22.44 -24.60
CA PRO A 437 14.01 23.44 -24.26
C PRO A 437 13.38 24.02 -25.53
N MET A 438 12.07 24.25 -25.47
CA MET A 438 11.29 24.83 -26.58
C MET A 438 10.23 25.79 -26.05
N PRO A 439 9.79 26.80 -26.83
CA PRO A 439 8.69 27.66 -26.40
C PRO A 439 7.44 26.86 -26.01
N GLY A 440 7.01 27.01 -24.76
CA GLY A 440 5.83 26.31 -24.22
C GLY A 440 6.08 24.88 -23.72
N ASP A 441 7.34 24.42 -23.63
CA ASP A 441 7.72 23.07 -23.21
C ASP A 441 7.06 22.58 -21.91
N ASP A 442 6.93 23.42 -20.88
CA ASP A 442 6.30 23.06 -19.60
C ASP A 442 4.83 22.61 -19.78
N ARG A 443 4.09 23.32 -20.65
CA ARG A 443 2.72 22.93 -21.01
C ARG A 443 2.72 21.63 -21.79
N VAL A 444 3.56 21.51 -22.82
CA VAL A 444 3.62 20.30 -23.67
C VAL A 444 3.95 19.07 -22.83
N LEU A 445 4.94 19.17 -21.95
CA LEU A 445 5.33 18.09 -21.06
C LEU A 445 4.22 17.73 -20.07
N ARG A 446 3.48 18.71 -19.54
CA ARG A 446 2.29 18.43 -18.72
C ARG A 446 1.21 17.72 -19.52
N ASP A 447 0.92 18.21 -20.73
CA ASP A 447 -0.06 17.62 -21.66
C ASP A 447 0.33 16.18 -22.05
N ILE A 448 1.63 15.87 -22.19
CA ILE A 448 2.13 14.49 -22.39
C ILE A 448 1.75 13.62 -21.19
N ARG A 449 2.05 14.06 -19.97
CA ARG A 449 1.74 13.29 -18.74
C ARG A 449 0.24 13.14 -18.53
N THR A 450 -0.56 14.17 -18.80
CA THR A 450 -2.02 14.11 -18.76
C THR A 450 -2.58 13.16 -19.83
N THR A 451 -1.98 13.14 -21.03
CA THR A 451 -2.37 12.17 -22.08
C THR A 451 -2.06 10.73 -21.67
N ILE A 452 -0.91 10.49 -21.02
CA ILE A 452 -0.57 9.19 -20.45
C ILE A 452 -1.64 8.74 -19.44
N ASP A 453 -1.98 9.58 -18.46
CA ASP A 453 -3.03 9.27 -17.48
C ASP A 453 -4.38 8.95 -18.15
N HIS A 454 -4.81 9.78 -19.10
CA HIS A 454 -6.04 9.54 -19.84
C HIS A 454 -6.05 8.20 -20.59
N LEU A 455 -4.92 7.79 -21.18
CA LEU A 455 -4.85 6.52 -21.90
C LEU A 455 -4.84 5.32 -20.97
N ILE A 456 -4.19 5.39 -19.80
CA ILE A 456 -4.30 4.34 -18.77
C ILE A 456 -5.77 4.09 -18.42
N ASN A 457 -6.51 5.18 -18.20
CA ASN A 457 -7.91 5.14 -17.81
C ASN A 457 -8.83 4.69 -18.95
N ASP A 458 -8.78 5.38 -20.09
CA ASP A 458 -9.69 5.18 -21.22
C ASP A 458 -9.37 3.92 -22.04
N VAL A 459 -8.16 3.37 -21.93
CA VAL A 459 -7.76 2.16 -22.64
C VAL A 459 -7.62 0.98 -21.68
N PHE A 460 -6.64 0.99 -20.78
CA PHE A 460 -6.36 -0.17 -19.93
C PHE A 460 -7.52 -0.50 -18.99
N PHE A 461 -7.92 0.45 -18.12
CA PHE A 461 -8.97 0.20 -17.13
C PHE A 461 -10.36 0.08 -17.76
N ALA A 462 -10.68 0.91 -18.77
CA ALA A 462 -11.94 0.77 -19.51
C ALA A 462 -12.05 -0.62 -20.19
N THR A 463 -10.95 -1.14 -20.74
CA THR A 463 -10.90 -2.48 -21.34
C THR A 463 -11.01 -3.56 -20.28
N ALA A 464 -10.27 -3.48 -19.19
CA ALA A 464 -10.37 -4.43 -18.09
C ALA A 464 -11.81 -4.51 -17.55
N ALA A 465 -12.45 -3.36 -17.29
CA ALA A 465 -13.83 -3.30 -16.82
C ALA A 465 -14.82 -3.93 -17.83
N ARG A 466 -14.61 -3.70 -19.13
CA ARG A 466 -15.42 -4.33 -20.18
C ARG A 466 -15.21 -5.84 -20.25
N LYS A 467 -13.97 -6.32 -20.08
CA LYS A 467 -13.65 -7.76 -20.04
C LYS A 467 -14.22 -8.44 -18.80
N ALA A 468 -14.13 -7.82 -17.62
CA ALA A 468 -14.79 -8.30 -16.40
C ALA A 468 -16.30 -8.49 -16.62
N ARG A 469 -16.98 -7.47 -17.16
CA ARG A 469 -18.41 -7.58 -17.52
C ARG A 469 -18.70 -8.68 -18.55
N GLN A 470 -17.85 -8.84 -19.57
CA GLN A 470 -17.99 -9.91 -20.56
C GLN A 470 -17.90 -11.30 -19.92
N TYR A 471 -17.03 -11.47 -18.91
CA TYR A 471 -16.88 -12.71 -18.16
C TYR A 471 -17.90 -12.87 -17.02
N GLY A 472 -18.72 -11.85 -16.73
CA GLY A 472 -19.71 -11.89 -15.65
C GLY A 472 -19.09 -11.87 -14.25
N VAL A 473 -17.93 -11.24 -14.10
CA VAL A 473 -17.18 -11.12 -12.84
C VAL A 473 -17.01 -9.66 -12.44
N SER A 474 -16.74 -9.41 -11.16
CA SER A 474 -16.40 -8.09 -10.66
C SER A 474 -14.91 -7.78 -10.87
N LEU A 475 -14.57 -6.50 -10.98
CA LEU A 475 -13.19 -6.03 -11.10
C LEU A 475 -12.73 -5.39 -9.79
N SER A 476 -11.63 -5.88 -9.21
CA SER A 476 -10.90 -5.17 -8.16
C SER A 476 -9.54 -4.68 -8.66
N SER A 477 -9.07 -3.54 -8.14
CA SER A 477 -7.75 -3.01 -8.46
C SER A 477 -7.11 -2.35 -7.25
N GLU A 478 -5.79 -2.46 -7.15
CA GLU A 478 -4.95 -1.65 -6.27
C GLU A 478 -4.42 -0.41 -6.99
N SER A 479 -3.39 0.23 -6.44
CA SER A 479 -2.86 1.53 -6.86
C SER A 479 -1.99 1.47 -8.13
N VAL A 480 -2.09 2.53 -8.94
CA VAL A 480 -1.22 2.78 -10.11
C VAL A 480 0.02 3.61 -9.72
N ALA A 481 -0.17 4.56 -8.81
CA ALA A 481 0.93 5.31 -8.21
C ALA A 481 1.69 4.42 -7.20
N PRO A 482 2.99 4.69 -6.91
CA PRO A 482 3.82 5.77 -7.43
C PRO A 482 4.84 5.29 -8.49
N THR A 483 4.46 4.38 -9.39
CA THR A 483 5.37 3.79 -10.40
C THR A 483 5.09 4.24 -11.82
N MET A 484 3.81 4.25 -12.22
CA MET A 484 3.34 4.68 -13.54
C MET A 484 2.76 6.10 -13.46
N ILE A 485 3.10 6.97 -14.41
CA ILE A 485 2.53 8.32 -14.50
C ILE A 485 1.01 8.25 -14.56
N SER A 486 0.35 8.79 -13.54
CA SER A 486 -1.08 8.72 -13.35
C SER A 486 -1.55 9.75 -12.34
N ASP A 487 -2.85 10.04 -12.39
CA ASP A 487 -3.60 10.46 -11.22
C ASP A 487 -4.06 9.21 -10.47
N GLY A 488 -3.52 9.00 -9.27
CA GLY A 488 -3.68 7.77 -8.48
C GLY A 488 -5.12 7.43 -8.09
N LEU A 489 -6.08 8.31 -8.33
CA LEU A 489 -7.48 8.09 -7.97
C LEU A 489 -8.34 7.69 -9.19
N THR A 490 -8.06 8.20 -10.39
CA THR A 490 -8.99 8.17 -11.53
C THR A 490 -9.38 6.75 -11.95
N HIS A 491 -8.47 5.78 -11.86
CA HIS A 491 -8.75 4.41 -12.28
C HIS A 491 -9.83 3.73 -11.44
N TYR A 492 -9.99 4.14 -10.17
CA TYR A 492 -11.01 3.58 -9.29
C TYR A 492 -12.44 3.82 -9.77
N ARG A 493 -12.68 4.78 -10.69
CA ARG A 493 -14.00 4.94 -11.30
C ARG A 493 -14.44 3.73 -12.12
N TYR A 494 -13.50 3.00 -12.71
CA TYR A 494 -13.75 1.86 -13.60
C TYR A 494 -13.92 0.52 -12.89
N VAL A 495 -13.50 0.42 -11.64
CA VAL A 495 -13.49 -0.85 -10.89
C VAL A 495 -14.69 -0.94 -9.95
N ASP A 496 -15.08 -2.16 -9.60
CA ASP A 496 -16.17 -2.40 -8.66
C ASP A 496 -15.67 -2.29 -7.21
N PHE A 497 -14.41 -2.69 -6.98
CA PHE A 497 -13.80 -2.77 -5.67
C PHE A 497 -12.39 -2.14 -5.66
N PRO A 498 -12.27 -0.85 -5.28
CA PRO A 498 -11.00 -0.25 -4.91
C PRO A 498 -10.33 -1.03 -3.79
N MET A 499 -9.02 -1.23 -3.87
CA MET A 499 -8.25 -2.02 -2.91
C MET A 499 -7.00 -1.25 -2.47
N GLY A 500 -6.86 -1.03 -1.16
CA GLY A 500 -5.66 -0.43 -0.56
C GLY A 500 -4.70 -1.50 -0.04
N GLU A 501 -3.61 -1.08 0.60
CA GLU A 501 -2.62 -2.00 1.17
C GLU A 501 -2.07 -1.47 2.50
N PHE A 502 -1.84 -2.34 3.48
CA PHE A 502 -1.19 -1.99 4.74
C PHE A 502 -0.32 -3.11 5.30
N TRP A 503 0.82 -2.75 5.87
CA TRP A 503 1.85 -3.70 6.27
C TRP A 503 2.00 -3.85 7.78
N LEU A 504 2.33 -5.06 8.21
CA LEU A 504 2.74 -5.36 9.57
C LEU A 504 4.25 -5.18 9.71
N ASN A 505 4.68 -4.41 10.72
CA ASN A 505 6.08 -4.31 11.15
C ASN A 505 7.10 -4.01 10.02
N SER A 506 6.67 -3.31 8.97
CA SER A 506 7.46 -3.12 7.74
C SER A 506 7.43 -1.66 7.28
N PRO A 507 7.87 -0.69 8.10
CA PRO A 507 7.76 0.75 7.80
C PRO A 507 8.40 1.15 6.46
N THR A 508 9.41 0.42 6.00
CA THR A 508 10.06 0.68 4.70
C THR A 508 9.20 0.29 3.50
N HIS A 509 8.27 -0.64 3.65
CA HIS A 509 7.44 -1.20 2.59
C HIS A 509 5.95 -0.88 2.75
N ASP A 510 5.54 -0.38 3.93
CA ASP A 510 4.17 0.08 4.15
C ASP A 510 3.78 1.16 3.13
N LYS A 511 2.51 1.13 2.72
CA LYS A 511 1.96 1.97 1.65
C LYS A 511 0.74 2.79 2.12
N PRO A 512 0.89 3.65 3.15
CA PRO A 512 -0.24 4.39 3.69
C PRO A 512 -0.94 5.30 2.66
N ASN A 513 -0.23 5.79 1.64
CA ASN A 513 -0.83 6.58 0.59
C ASN A 513 -1.63 5.72 -0.40
N ASP A 514 -1.25 4.46 -0.64
CA ASP A 514 -2.06 3.52 -1.44
C ASP A 514 -3.41 3.21 -0.74
N MET A 515 -3.40 3.08 0.59
CA MET A 515 -4.64 2.96 1.37
C MET A 515 -5.54 4.19 1.21
N LEU A 516 -4.97 5.40 1.30
CA LEU A 516 -5.73 6.65 1.14
C LEU A 516 -6.21 6.87 -0.30
N ASP A 517 -5.48 6.42 -1.30
CA ASP A 517 -5.89 6.44 -2.71
C ASP A 517 -7.15 5.58 -2.90
N ALA A 518 -7.15 4.35 -2.38
CA ALA A 518 -8.28 3.43 -2.48
C ALA A 518 -9.52 3.93 -1.73
N ILE A 519 -9.35 4.44 -0.50
CA ILE A 519 -10.45 4.99 0.31
C ILE A 519 -11.03 6.24 -0.36
N SER A 520 -10.17 7.21 -0.70
CA SER A 520 -10.62 8.46 -1.34
C SER A 520 -11.26 8.18 -2.70
N GLY A 521 -10.64 7.34 -3.53
CA GLY A 521 -11.20 6.92 -4.82
C GLY A 521 -12.56 6.25 -4.66
N ALA A 522 -12.73 5.37 -3.67
CA ALA A 522 -14.02 4.75 -3.39
C ALA A 522 -15.09 5.78 -2.99
N HIS A 523 -14.79 6.69 -2.06
CA HIS A 523 -15.74 7.69 -1.59
C HIS A 523 -16.15 8.65 -2.70
N VAL A 524 -15.18 9.18 -3.45
CA VAL A 524 -15.37 10.11 -4.57
C VAL A 524 -16.20 9.49 -5.68
N TYR A 525 -15.94 8.23 -6.05
CA TYR A 525 -16.64 7.54 -7.14
C TYR A 525 -17.81 6.66 -6.66
N GLY A 526 -18.25 6.80 -5.41
CA GLY A 526 -19.44 6.16 -4.88
C GLY A 526 -19.37 4.64 -4.77
N LYS A 527 -18.18 4.08 -4.49
CA LYS A 527 -17.97 2.65 -4.24
C LYS A 527 -18.15 2.37 -2.75
N THR A 528 -19.08 1.48 -2.41
CA THR A 528 -19.42 1.19 -1.00
C THR A 528 -18.41 0.28 -0.32
N ILE A 529 -17.73 -0.59 -1.08
CA ILE A 529 -16.79 -1.57 -0.57
C ILE A 529 -15.36 -1.14 -0.92
N VAL A 530 -14.52 -1.05 0.10
CA VAL A 530 -13.08 -0.78 -0.01
C VAL A 530 -12.34 -2.01 0.51
N GLN A 531 -11.70 -2.72 -0.41
CA GLN A 531 -10.84 -3.84 -0.07
C GLN A 531 -9.50 -3.34 0.51
N ALA A 532 -8.80 -4.22 1.22
CA ALA A 532 -7.37 -3.99 1.43
C ALA A 532 -6.57 -5.28 1.53
N GLU A 533 -5.43 -5.33 0.86
CA GLU A 533 -4.35 -6.23 1.19
C GLU A 533 -3.82 -5.87 2.58
N GLY A 534 -3.89 -6.82 3.51
CA GLY A 534 -3.60 -6.57 4.91
C GLY A 534 -2.59 -7.53 5.51
N PHE A 535 -1.75 -6.95 6.36
CA PHE A 535 -0.74 -7.63 7.19
C PHE A 535 0.47 -8.16 6.43
N THR A 536 0.72 -7.68 5.21
CA THR A 536 1.95 -7.94 4.48
C THR A 536 3.15 -7.60 5.35
N GLU A 537 4.12 -8.52 5.47
CA GLU A 537 5.24 -8.37 6.39
C GLU A 537 6.54 -8.75 5.70
N ILE A 538 7.45 -7.78 5.50
CA ILE A 538 8.66 -8.01 4.69
C ILE A 538 9.58 -9.09 5.29
N ARG A 539 9.53 -9.31 6.60
CA ARG A 539 10.26 -10.37 7.30
C ARG A 539 9.47 -10.90 8.50
N GLY A 540 8.63 -11.90 8.27
CA GLY A 540 7.95 -12.62 9.34
C GLY A 540 8.92 -13.47 10.15
N VAL A 541 8.74 -13.51 11.47
CA VAL A 541 9.64 -14.16 12.42
C VAL A 541 8.95 -15.21 13.31
N TRP A 542 7.71 -15.56 12.97
CA TRP A 542 6.91 -16.63 13.59
C TRP A 542 6.46 -16.34 15.01
N ASN A 543 6.46 -15.06 15.42
CA ASN A 543 5.93 -14.62 16.72
C ASN A 543 4.59 -13.87 16.59
N GLU A 544 4.04 -13.79 15.39
CA GLU A 544 2.84 -13.02 15.10
C GLU A 544 1.61 -13.71 15.72
N THR A 545 0.74 -12.93 16.34
CA THR A 545 -0.49 -13.42 16.98
C THR A 545 -1.70 -12.62 16.52
N PRO A 546 -2.92 -13.18 16.59
CA PRO A 546 -4.16 -12.42 16.35
C PRO A 546 -4.26 -11.13 17.19
N ALA A 547 -3.87 -11.18 18.47
CA ALA A 547 -3.87 -10.00 19.35
C ALA A 547 -2.96 -8.87 18.82
N MET A 548 -1.78 -9.23 18.29
CA MET A 548 -0.78 -8.27 17.81
C MET A 548 -1.28 -7.47 16.60
N ILE A 549 -2.04 -8.11 15.71
CA ILE A 549 -2.47 -7.49 14.45
C ILE A 549 -3.77 -6.68 14.58
N LYS A 550 -4.53 -6.87 15.67
CA LYS A 550 -5.81 -6.17 15.91
C LYS A 550 -5.71 -4.64 15.87
N PRO A 551 -4.79 -3.95 16.58
CA PRO A 551 -4.73 -2.49 16.49
C PRO A 551 -4.41 -1.98 15.09
N LEU A 552 -3.65 -2.75 14.28
CA LEU A 552 -3.37 -2.43 12.87
C LEU A 552 -4.60 -2.59 11.98
N LEU A 553 -5.35 -3.66 12.16
CA LEU A 553 -6.65 -3.81 11.50
C LEU A 553 -7.58 -2.64 11.84
N ASP A 554 -7.74 -2.36 13.12
CA ASP A 554 -8.76 -1.42 13.61
C ASP A 554 -8.50 0.01 13.16
N ARG A 555 -7.24 0.45 13.10
CA ARG A 555 -6.95 1.78 12.55
C ARG A 555 -7.24 1.87 11.06
N ASN A 556 -7.07 0.79 10.29
CA ASN A 556 -7.41 0.79 8.87
C ASN A 556 -8.93 0.73 8.64
N LEU A 557 -9.67 -0.04 9.46
CA LEU A 557 -11.15 0.02 9.50
C LEU A 557 -11.64 1.43 9.84
N ALA A 558 -10.93 2.12 10.76
CA ALA A 558 -11.20 3.51 11.10
C ALA A 558 -10.90 4.48 9.94
N LEU A 559 -9.85 4.23 9.14
CA LEU A 559 -9.54 5.04 7.95
C LEU A 559 -10.63 4.95 6.88
N GLY A 560 -11.20 3.76 6.65
CA GLY A 560 -12.28 3.60 5.66
C GLY A 560 -12.36 2.24 4.98
N MET A 561 -11.36 1.36 5.11
CA MET A 561 -11.44 0.01 4.54
C MET A 561 -12.57 -0.79 5.23
N ASN A 562 -13.22 -1.67 4.47
CA ASN A 562 -14.31 -2.49 5.01
C ASN A 562 -14.40 -3.90 4.39
N ARG A 563 -13.36 -4.36 3.67
CA ARG A 563 -13.21 -5.76 3.27
C ARG A 563 -11.74 -6.22 3.21
N LEU A 564 -11.29 -6.87 4.27
CA LEU A 564 -9.92 -7.37 4.44
C LEU A 564 -9.61 -8.57 3.54
N PHE A 565 -8.42 -8.54 2.94
CA PHE A 565 -7.75 -9.65 2.31
C PHE A 565 -6.46 -9.93 3.08
N PHE A 566 -6.37 -11.10 3.71
CA PHE A 566 -5.13 -11.51 4.39
C PHE A 566 -4.03 -11.77 3.36
N HIS A 567 -2.94 -11.01 3.44
CA HIS A 567 -1.64 -11.36 2.87
C HIS A 567 -0.82 -12.07 3.95
N VAL A 568 -0.52 -13.37 3.85
CA VAL A 568 -0.88 -14.28 2.76
C VAL A 568 -1.08 -15.71 3.24
N ASN A 569 -2.01 -16.43 2.62
CA ASN A 569 -2.13 -17.87 2.75
C ASN A 569 -1.25 -18.54 1.69
N THR A 570 -0.07 -19.04 2.08
CA THR A 570 0.79 -19.74 1.13
C THR A 570 0.42 -21.22 1.06
N HIS A 571 0.27 -21.74 -0.16
CA HIS A 571 0.03 -23.17 -0.36
C HIS A 571 1.24 -23.99 0.10
N ASN A 572 1.02 -24.84 1.10
CA ASN A 572 2.00 -25.83 1.54
C ASN A 572 1.69 -27.20 0.91
N PRO A 573 2.44 -27.68 -0.10
CA PRO A 573 2.08 -28.90 -0.84
C PRO A 573 2.31 -30.19 -0.05
N TRP A 574 3.05 -30.13 1.07
CA TRP A 574 3.41 -31.26 1.90
C TRP A 574 2.51 -31.35 3.14
N MET A 575 2.05 -32.56 3.46
CA MET A 575 1.20 -32.79 4.64
C MET A 575 2.01 -33.15 5.90
N ASP A 576 3.30 -33.44 5.73
CA ASP A 576 4.26 -33.91 6.73
C ASP A 576 5.33 -32.86 7.08
N ARG A 577 5.22 -31.63 6.55
CA ARG A 577 6.14 -30.51 6.82
C ARG A 577 5.39 -29.30 7.36
N ARG A 578 5.77 -28.82 8.55
CA ARG A 578 5.13 -27.67 9.22
C ARG A 578 6.17 -26.72 9.82
N PRO A 579 5.97 -25.38 9.78
CA PRO A 579 4.83 -24.69 9.19
C PRO A 579 4.79 -24.67 7.65
N GLY A 580 5.85 -25.19 7.01
CA GLY A 580 5.83 -25.47 5.57
C GLY A 580 6.27 -24.31 4.69
N MET A 581 5.79 -24.32 3.45
CA MET A 581 6.09 -23.32 2.42
C MET A 581 5.56 -21.93 2.81
N THR A 582 6.33 -20.89 2.47
CA THR A 582 5.99 -19.47 2.61
C THR A 582 6.46 -18.72 1.36
N LEU A 583 6.09 -17.43 1.24
CA LEU A 583 6.70 -16.48 0.31
C LEU A 583 8.12 -16.09 0.78
N ASP A 584 9.01 -17.08 0.89
CA ASP A 584 10.41 -16.95 1.32
C ASP A 584 10.63 -16.13 2.61
N GLY A 585 9.70 -16.25 3.56
CA GLY A 585 9.72 -15.54 4.84
C GLY A 585 9.04 -14.16 4.84
N ILE A 586 8.36 -13.77 3.76
CA ILE A 586 7.40 -12.65 3.75
C ILE A 586 6.07 -13.14 4.32
N GLY A 587 5.56 -12.45 5.33
CA GLY A 587 4.31 -12.75 6.03
C GLY A 587 3.13 -11.86 5.57
N LEU A 588 2.03 -11.83 6.30
CA LEU A 588 1.72 -12.65 7.47
C LEU A 588 1.65 -14.12 7.08
N PHE A 589 2.20 -15.02 7.90
CA PHE A 589 2.08 -16.45 7.67
C PHE A 589 0.68 -16.95 8.04
N PHE A 590 -0.34 -16.67 7.24
CA PHE A 590 -1.75 -16.96 7.53
C PHE A 590 -2.25 -18.18 6.75
N GLN A 591 -1.76 -19.37 7.10
CA GLN A 591 -2.06 -20.62 6.41
C GLN A 591 -2.37 -21.77 7.38
N ARG A 592 -2.95 -22.87 6.87
CA ARG A 592 -3.51 -23.97 7.68
C ARG A 592 -2.56 -24.56 8.73
N ASP A 593 -1.25 -24.51 8.47
CA ASP A 593 -0.21 -25.09 9.31
C ASP A 593 0.29 -24.10 10.39
N GLN A 594 -0.24 -22.87 10.47
CA GLN A 594 -0.05 -22.03 11.64
C GLN A 594 -0.58 -22.73 12.90
N THR A 595 0.12 -22.55 14.02
CA THR A 595 -0.29 -23.17 15.28
C THR A 595 -1.72 -22.78 15.66
N TRP A 596 -2.03 -21.48 15.56
CA TRP A 596 -3.30 -20.88 15.96
C TRP A 596 -4.32 -20.72 14.81
N PHE A 597 -4.09 -21.33 13.63
CA PHE A 597 -4.98 -21.12 12.47
C PHE A 597 -6.43 -21.50 12.78
N ARG A 598 -6.64 -22.61 13.49
CA ARG A 598 -7.99 -23.04 13.91
C ARG A 598 -8.67 -21.99 14.79
N GLU A 599 -7.94 -21.46 15.76
CA GLU A 599 -8.43 -20.44 16.68
C GLU A 599 -8.58 -19.05 16.00
N ALA A 600 -7.97 -18.84 14.82
CA ALA A 600 -8.15 -17.61 14.04
C ALA A 600 -9.61 -17.35 13.68
N LYS A 601 -10.49 -18.35 13.74
CA LYS A 601 -11.94 -18.18 13.65
C LYS A 601 -12.47 -17.05 14.54
N GLY A 602 -11.96 -16.92 15.78
CA GLY A 602 -12.38 -15.84 16.68
C GLY A 602 -12.08 -14.44 16.14
N MET A 603 -10.94 -14.27 15.46
CA MET A 603 -10.55 -13.03 14.80
C MET A 603 -11.32 -12.82 13.49
N VAL A 604 -11.55 -13.87 12.69
CA VAL A 604 -12.34 -13.80 11.46
C VAL A 604 -13.81 -13.44 11.75
N ASP A 605 -14.40 -13.97 12.81
CA ASP A 605 -15.75 -13.61 13.24
C ASP A 605 -15.83 -12.13 13.69
N TYR A 606 -14.81 -11.64 14.40
CA TYR A 606 -14.67 -10.22 14.74
C TYR A 606 -14.61 -9.33 13.49
N ILE A 607 -13.74 -9.67 12.54
CA ILE A 607 -13.60 -8.95 11.26
C ILE A 607 -14.94 -8.93 10.53
N THR A 608 -15.62 -10.08 10.43
CA THR A 608 -16.90 -10.22 9.72
C THR A 608 -17.97 -9.28 10.30
N ARG A 609 -18.08 -9.19 11.62
CA ARG A 609 -19.03 -8.28 12.29
C ARG A 609 -18.66 -6.81 12.09
N CYS A 610 -17.37 -6.48 12.16
CA CYS A 610 -16.90 -5.11 11.89
C CYS A 610 -17.25 -4.69 10.45
N GLN A 611 -16.94 -5.55 9.48
CA GLN A 611 -17.22 -5.30 8.07
C GLN A 611 -18.71 -5.23 7.79
N GLU A 612 -19.54 -6.04 8.46
CA GLU A 612 -20.99 -5.96 8.31
C GLU A 612 -21.52 -4.55 8.63
N TRP A 613 -21.06 -3.93 9.72
CA TRP A 613 -21.46 -2.57 10.08
C TRP A 613 -20.80 -1.51 9.20
N LEU A 614 -19.51 -1.69 8.87
CA LEU A 614 -18.74 -0.73 8.08
C LEU A 614 -19.06 -0.74 6.58
N GLN A 615 -19.89 -1.68 6.11
CA GLN A 615 -20.40 -1.70 4.74
C GLN A 615 -21.80 -1.09 4.60
N ARG A 616 -22.47 -0.75 5.71
CA ARG A 616 -23.82 -0.14 5.68
C ARG A 616 -23.78 1.33 5.30
N GLY A 617 -24.78 1.77 4.55
CA GLY A 617 -24.93 3.18 4.18
C GLY A 617 -23.69 3.79 3.53
N VAL A 618 -23.48 5.07 3.79
CA VAL A 618 -22.39 5.88 3.21
C VAL A 618 -21.44 6.41 4.28
N PRO A 619 -20.15 6.59 4.00
CA PRO A 619 -19.22 7.25 4.91
C PRO A 619 -19.62 8.72 5.13
N VAL A 620 -19.33 9.26 6.31
CA VAL A 620 -19.54 10.67 6.67
C VAL A 620 -18.18 11.35 6.76
N VAL A 621 -17.89 12.24 5.80
CA VAL A 621 -16.61 12.95 5.68
C VAL A 621 -16.89 14.43 5.43
N ASP A 622 -16.31 15.31 6.25
CA ASP A 622 -16.62 16.75 6.20
C ASP A 622 -15.69 17.54 5.28
N ILE A 623 -14.46 17.04 5.06
CA ILE A 623 -13.39 17.77 4.38
C ILE A 623 -12.99 17.03 3.10
N ALA A 624 -13.01 17.73 1.97
CA ALA A 624 -12.29 17.31 0.77
C ALA A 624 -10.96 18.07 0.67
N VAL A 625 -9.90 17.40 0.26
CA VAL A 625 -8.60 18.02 -0.02
C VAL A 625 -8.27 17.86 -1.51
N PHE A 626 -8.23 18.97 -2.23
CA PHE A 626 -7.94 18.94 -3.67
C PHE A 626 -6.49 18.51 -3.93
N THR A 627 -6.26 17.54 -4.81
CA THR A 627 -4.90 17.05 -5.11
C THR A 627 -4.12 17.95 -6.09
N GLY A 628 -4.79 18.89 -6.76
CA GLY A 628 -4.20 19.75 -7.79
C GLY A 628 -4.37 19.22 -9.21
N ASP A 629 -4.01 20.03 -10.22
CA ASP A 629 -4.06 19.66 -11.64
C ASP A 629 -2.66 19.34 -12.22
N GLU A 630 -1.65 19.11 -11.37
CA GLU A 630 -0.33 18.64 -11.80
C GLU A 630 -0.33 17.12 -12.00
N MET A 631 0.57 16.60 -12.83
CA MET A 631 0.72 15.18 -13.11
C MET A 631 2.17 14.74 -12.90
N PRO A 632 2.44 13.57 -12.27
CA PRO A 632 1.47 12.71 -11.60
C PRO A 632 0.88 13.34 -10.33
N SER A 633 -0.28 12.82 -9.90
CA SER A 633 -0.95 13.20 -8.65
C SER A 633 -1.45 11.96 -7.92
N ARG A 634 -1.74 12.09 -6.61
CA ARG A 634 -2.38 11.06 -5.80
C ARG A 634 -2.92 11.66 -4.50
N SER A 635 -3.49 10.85 -3.61
CA SER A 635 -3.93 11.28 -2.29
C SER A 635 -2.79 11.88 -1.45
N LEU A 636 -3.19 12.68 -0.45
CA LEU A 636 -2.27 13.31 0.48
C LEU A 636 -2.40 12.67 1.86
N THR A 637 -1.26 12.29 2.43
CA THR A 637 -1.16 11.82 3.82
C THR A 637 -1.31 12.99 4.81
N PRO A 638 -1.69 12.73 6.07
CA PRO A 638 -1.96 13.80 7.05
C PRO A 638 -0.79 14.77 7.30
N ASP A 639 0.45 14.29 7.24
CA ASP A 639 1.66 15.14 7.38
C ASP A 639 1.69 16.27 6.34
N ARG A 640 1.23 16.01 5.11
CA ARG A 640 1.16 17.00 4.03
C ARG A 640 0.09 18.05 4.25
N LEU A 641 -0.87 17.78 5.14
CA LEU A 641 -1.94 18.73 5.46
C LEU A 641 -1.58 19.65 6.63
N VAL A 642 -0.55 19.33 7.43
CA VAL A 642 -0.14 20.14 8.59
C VAL A 642 0.09 21.62 8.22
N PRO A 643 0.79 21.97 7.12
CA PRO A 643 0.96 23.38 6.73
C PRO A 643 -0.34 24.05 6.25
N MET A 644 -1.33 23.27 5.81
CA MET A 644 -2.59 23.77 5.25
C MET A 644 -3.66 23.95 6.34
N LEU A 645 -3.68 23.08 7.34
CA LEU A 645 -4.71 23.01 8.39
C LEU A 645 -4.11 23.06 9.81
N PRO A 646 -3.12 23.92 10.11
CA PRO A 646 -2.38 23.86 11.38
C PRO A 646 -3.28 23.94 12.62
N GLY A 647 -4.37 24.73 12.59
CA GLY A 647 -5.31 24.83 13.70
C GLY A 647 -6.01 23.50 14.01
N LEU A 648 -6.42 22.74 12.98
CA LEU A 648 -7.12 21.46 13.17
C LEU A 648 -6.21 20.36 13.72
N PHE A 649 -4.90 20.43 13.46
CA PHE A 649 -3.90 19.50 14.00
C PHE A 649 -3.43 19.83 15.42
N GLY A 650 -3.51 21.11 15.82
CA GLY A 650 -3.03 21.58 17.11
C GLY A 650 -1.50 21.73 17.22
N THR A 651 -1.06 22.41 18.27
CA THR A 651 0.35 22.83 18.46
C THR A 651 1.32 21.68 18.61
N ASP A 652 0.91 20.61 19.29
CA ASP A 652 1.80 19.48 19.62
C ASP A 652 2.17 18.70 18.36
N ARG A 653 1.19 18.41 17.49
CA ARG A 653 1.41 17.73 16.21
C ARG A 653 2.28 18.57 15.26
N ILE A 654 2.09 19.89 15.23
CA ILE A 654 2.95 20.80 14.46
C ILE A 654 4.40 20.70 14.94
N ALA A 655 4.62 20.68 16.26
CA ALA A 655 5.95 20.58 16.84
C ALA A 655 6.60 19.21 16.60
N ASP A 656 5.83 18.12 16.68
CA ASP A 656 6.29 16.77 16.33
C ASP A 656 6.71 16.67 14.88
N GLU A 657 5.89 17.17 13.96
CA GLU A 657 6.16 17.12 12.54
C GLU A 657 7.36 17.98 12.16
N ALA A 658 7.50 19.17 12.76
CA ALA A 658 8.68 20.01 12.59
C ALA A 658 9.97 19.30 13.04
N ARG A 659 9.94 18.59 14.18
CA ARG A 659 11.07 17.78 14.66
C ARG A 659 11.39 16.63 13.70
N ARG A 660 10.35 15.92 13.23
CA ARG A 660 10.50 14.81 12.28
C ARG A 660 11.15 15.28 10.98
N LEU A 661 10.66 16.37 10.40
CA LEU A 661 11.17 16.94 9.15
C LEU A 661 12.56 17.57 9.29
N ALA A 662 12.89 18.15 10.45
CA ALA A 662 14.25 18.62 10.73
C ALA A 662 15.28 17.48 10.65
N ASN A 663 14.87 16.26 11.06
CA ASN A 663 15.63 15.02 10.91
C ASN A 663 17.09 15.17 11.38
N GLU A 664 17.29 15.86 12.50
CA GLU A 664 18.62 16.22 13.00
C GLU A 664 19.43 14.95 13.36
N GLY A 665 20.67 14.89 12.90
CA GLY A 665 21.52 13.70 13.04
C GLY A 665 21.14 12.51 12.14
N GLN A 666 20.07 12.63 11.34
CA GLN A 666 19.56 11.60 10.43
C GLN A 666 19.44 10.23 11.13
N PRO A 667 18.63 10.13 12.20
CA PRO A 667 18.49 8.92 13.00
C PRO A 667 18.10 7.72 12.13
N MET A 668 18.73 6.60 12.44
CA MET A 668 18.49 5.32 11.81
C MET A 668 17.99 4.34 12.86
N GLU A 669 17.01 3.52 12.49
CA GLU A 669 16.53 2.41 13.30
C GLU A 669 16.57 1.10 12.52
N GLU A 670 16.27 0.00 13.21
CA GLU A 670 16.18 -1.31 12.58
C GLU A 670 14.81 -1.92 12.86
N SER A 671 13.97 -1.99 11.82
CA SER A 671 12.67 -2.62 11.84
C SER A 671 12.23 -3.05 10.43
N PRO A 672 11.83 -4.31 10.20
CA PRO A 672 11.93 -5.45 11.11
C PRO A 672 13.38 -5.94 11.23
N VAL A 673 13.59 -7.14 11.80
CA VAL A 673 14.91 -7.73 12.01
C VAL A 673 15.81 -7.68 10.76
N GLY A 674 16.98 -7.07 10.90
CA GLY A 674 17.99 -6.93 9.85
C GLY A 674 17.63 -5.96 8.72
N VAL A 675 16.64 -5.08 8.91
CA VAL A 675 16.28 -4.00 7.97
C VAL A 675 16.56 -2.66 8.63
N ARG A 676 17.62 -1.97 8.19
CA ARG A 676 18.02 -0.67 8.75
C ARG A 676 17.57 0.47 7.85
N HIS A 677 16.84 1.44 8.41
CA HIS A 677 16.22 2.55 7.67
C HIS A 677 16.15 3.83 8.51
N SER A 678 15.74 4.93 7.90
CA SER A 678 15.52 6.21 8.59
C SER A 678 14.40 6.07 9.61
N ALA A 679 14.60 6.57 10.83
CA ALA A 679 13.60 6.50 11.91
C ALA A 679 12.43 7.47 11.71
N GLY A 680 12.58 8.47 10.82
CA GLY A 680 11.56 9.49 10.57
C GLY A 680 10.53 9.12 9.50
N ILE A 681 10.48 7.85 9.05
CA ILE A 681 9.49 7.40 8.06
C ILE A 681 8.07 7.65 8.61
N ILE A 682 7.17 8.11 7.74
CA ILE A 682 5.77 8.31 8.11
C ILE A 682 5.13 6.99 8.57
N ASP A 683 4.43 7.02 9.70
CA ASP A 683 3.70 5.87 10.25
C ASP A 683 2.32 6.32 10.73
N LEU A 684 1.26 5.78 10.11
CA LEU A 684 -0.12 6.17 10.40
C LEU A 684 -0.56 5.87 11.83
N LYS A 685 0.16 5.04 12.60
CA LYS A 685 -0.11 4.87 14.03
C LYS A 685 0.03 6.19 14.80
N ASN A 686 0.87 7.12 14.32
CA ASN A 686 1.09 8.43 14.92
C ASN A 686 0.05 9.48 14.45
N TRP A 687 -0.86 9.09 13.54
CA TRP A 687 -1.86 9.96 12.92
C TRP A 687 -3.30 9.50 13.22
N VAL A 688 -3.49 8.74 14.30
CA VAL A 688 -4.82 8.34 14.78
C VAL A 688 -5.62 9.59 15.15
N ASN A 689 -6.81 9.74 14.54
CA ASN A 689 -7.67 10.91 14.72
C ASN A 689 -6.92 12.24 14.43
N ALA A 690 -6.20 12.28 13.31
CA ALA A 690 -5.26 13.34 12.96
C ALA A 690 -5.81 14.77 13.04
N LEU A 691 -7.09 14.98 12.71
CA LEU A 691 -7.76 16.28 12.67
C LEU A 691 -8.75 16.47 13.82
N HIS A 692 -8.53 15.84 14.98
CA HIS A 692 -9.32 16.03 16.21
C HIS A 692 -10.84 15.94 16.01
N GLY A 693 -11.30 14.92 15.31
CA GLY A 693 -12.72 14.62 15.11
C GLY A 693 -13.26 14.94 13.72
N TYR A 694 -12.41 15.40 12.79
CA TYR A 694 -12.75 15.44 11.37
C TYR A 694 -12.08 14.30 10.60
N CYS A 695 -12.78 13.78 9.60
CA CYS A 695 -12.23 12.94 8.54
C CYS A 695 -12.07 13.76 7.25
N TYR A 696 -11.19 13.32 6.36
CA TYR A 696 -11.02 13.93 5.04
C TYR A 696 -10.85 12.87 3.95
N ASP A 697 -11.25 13.22 2.73
CA ASP A 697 -10.90 12.49 1.51
C ASP A 697 -10.01 13.37 0.62
N SER A 698 -9.11 12.76 -0.14
CA SER A 698 -8.46 13.44 -1.25
C SER A 698 -9.40 13.50 -2.46
N MET A 699 -9.43 14.63 -3.16
CA MET A 699 -10.31 14.89 -4.28
C MET A 699 -9.46 15.29 -5.49
N ASN A 700 -9.46 14.47 -6.52
CA ASN A 700 -8.75 14.74 -7.76
C ASN A 700 -9.58 15.62 -8.73
N PRO A 701 -8.98 16.13 -9.83
CA PRO A 701 -9.72 16.92 -10.81
C PRO A 701 -10.94 16.20 -11.39
N ASP A 702 -10.84 14.91 -11.75
CA ASP A 702 -12.00 14.16 -12.27
C ASP A 702 -13.11 14.04 -11.23
N GLY A 703 -12.77 13.68 -9.98
CA GLY A 703 -13.71 13.62 -8.87
C GLY A 703 -14.37 14.96 -8.55
N LEU A 704 -13.64 16.07 -8.64
CA LEU A 704 -14.18 17.40 -8.42
C LEU A 704 -15.24 17.79 -9.45
N GLN A 705 -15.07 17.35 -10.70
CA GLN A 705 -15.99 17.63 -11.81
C GLN A 705 -17.14 16.62 -11.89
N ASN A 706 -16.86 15.34 -11.74
CA ASN A 706 -17.74 14.22 -12.09
C ASN A 706 -18.09 13.31 -10.90
N GLY A 707 -17.38 13.42 -9.79
CA GLY A 707 -17.57 12.62 -8.59
C GLY A 707 -18.67 13.13 -7.67
N ARG A 708 -18.90 12.39 -6.59
CA ARG A 708 -19.82 12.78 -5.51
C ARG A 708 -19.18 13.88 -4.66
N PHE A 709 -19.93 14.93 -4.36
CA PHE A 709 -19.47 16.02 -3.49
C PHE A 709 -20.46 16.27 -2.35
N ASP A 710 -20.22 15.65 -1.19
CA ASP A 710 -21.05 15.80 0.01
C ASP A 710 -20.30 16.47 1.19
N TYR A 711 -19.19 17.12 0.88
CA TYR A 711 -18.27 17.74 1.84
C TYR A 711 -18.74 19.15 2.24
N LYS A 712 -18.31 19.60 3.43
CA LYS A 712 -18.59 20.95 3.94
C LYS A 712 -17.45 21.94 3.68
N ALA A 713 -16.23 21.43 3.56
CA ALA A 713 -15.06 22.22 3.22
C ALA A 713 -14.26 21.58 2.08
N LEU A 714 -13.64 22.44 1.26
CA LEU A 714 -12.67 22.06 0.25
C LEU A 714 -11.35 22.79 0.53
N VAL A 715 -10.29 22.04 0.78
CA VAL A 715 -8.93 22.56 0.93
C VAL A 715 -8.27 22.58 -0.44
N VAL A 716 -7.75 23.75 -0.84
CA VAL A 716 -7.00 23.92 -2.08
C VAL A 716 -5.53 24.16 -1.72
N PRO A 717 -4.62 23.20 -1.97
CA PRO A 717 -3.21 23.35 -1.65
C PRO A 717 -2.57 24.61 -2.25
N GLN A 718 -1.74 25.28 -1.46
CA GLN A 718 -1.00 26.45 -1.92
C GLN A 718 0.11 26.04 -2.90
N GLY A 719 0.32 26.87 -3.92
CA GLY A 719 1.38 26.65 -4.91
C GLY A 719 1.11 25.54 -5.93
N SER A 720 0.03 24.77 -5.77
CA SER A 720 -0.39 23.79 -6.78
C SER A 720 -0.93 24.47 -8.03
N PHE A 721 -0.62 23.91 -9.20
CA PHE A 721 -1.27 24.29 -10.45
C PHE A 721 -2.75 23.92 -10.38
N VAL A 722 -3.62 24.88 -10.74
CA VAL A 722 -5.07 24.69 -10.81
C VAL A 722 -5.57 25.11 -12.19
N SER A 723 -6.22 24.20 -12.90
CA SER A 723 -6.75 24.45 -14.24
C SER A 723 -7.95 25.39 -14.20
N ASP A 724 -8.28 26.03 -15.33
CA ASP A 724 -9.44 26.93 -15.38
C ASP A 724 -10.77 26.19 -15.19
N ALA A 725 -10.83 24.90 -15.56
CA ALA A 725 -11.98 24.04 -15.27
C ALA A 725 -12.15 23.82 -13.76
N SER A 726 -11.06 23.49 -13.06
CA SER A 726 -11.05 23.33 -11.61
C SER A 726 -11.37 24.64 -10.90
N LYS A 727 -10.81 25.79 -11.33
CA LYS A 727 -11.16 27.11 -10.78
C LYS A 727 -12.66 27.42 -10.89
N ARG A 728 -13.27 27.17 -12.06
CA ARG A 728 -14.71 27.38 -12.26
C ARG A 728 -15.54 26.52 -11.33
N ARG A 729 -15.19 25.24 -11.21
CA ARG A 729 -15.91 24.30 -10.34
C ARG A 729 -15.77 24.67 -8.86
N ILE A 730 -14.58 25.06 -8.42
CA ILE A 730 -14.34 25.55 -7.05
C ILE A 730 -15.20 26.80 -6.76
N ALA A 731 -15.27 27.75 -7.70
CA ALA A 731 -16.11 28.95 -7.54
C ALA A 731 -17.61 28.61 -7.49
N GLU A 732 -18.05 27.60 -8.25
CA GLU A 732 -19.42 27.09 -8.17
C GLU A 732 -19.72 26.49 -6.79
N LEU A 733 -18.85 25.64 -6.25
CA LEU A 733 -19.00 25.07 -4.91
C LEU A 733 -19.02 26.15 -3.83
N GLU A 734 -18.18 27.17 -3.95
CA GLU A 734 -18.17 28.33 -3.06
C GLU A 734 -19.53 29.05 -3.07
N SER A 735 -20.14 29.22 -4.26
CA SER A 735 -21.49 29.81 -4.39
C SER A 735 -22.60 28.94 -3.81
N GLN A 736 -22.37 27.63 -3.68
CA GLN A 736 -23.29 26.66 -3.05
C GLN A 736 -23.10 26.57 -1.53
N GLY A 737 -22.19 27.37 -0.95
CA GLY A 737 -21.96 27.44 0.49
C GLY A 737 -20.87 26.49 1.01
N VAL A 738 -20.08 25.85 0.13
CA VAL A 738 -18.92 25.06 0.54
C VAL A 738 -17.81 25.99 1.02
N ARG A 739 -17.20 25.67 2.16
CA ARG A 739 -16.07 26.45 2.69
C ARG A 739 -14.80 26.18 1.89
N ILE A 740 -14.32 27.16 1.13
CA ILE A 740 -13.04 27.02 0.41
C ILE A 740 -11.87 27.54 1.27
N ILE A 741 -10.92 26.66 1.58
CA ILE A 741 -9.72 26.96 2.35
C ILE A 741 -8.54 27.06 1.39
N ARG A 742 -8.01 28.29 1.20
CA ARG A 742 -6.90 28.58 0.26
C ARG A 742 -5.61 29.02 0.96
N THR A 743 -5.69 29.38 2.23
CA THR A 743 -4.59 29.83 3.09
C THR A 743 -4.52 28.95 4.33
N PRO A 744 -3.41 28.93 5.10
CA PRO A 744 -3.31 28.08 6.28
C PRO A 744 -4.47 28.36 7.24
N TYR A 745 -5.22 27.32 7.60
CA TYR A 745 -6.37 27.42 8.49
C TYR A 745 -5.93 27.27 9.94
N CYS A 746 -5.94 28.38 10.69
CA CYS A 746 -5.38 28.45 12.04
C CYS A 746 -6.39 28.29 13.18
N GLN A 747 -7.68 28.10 12.89
CA GLN A 747 -8.67 27.84 13.94
C GLN A 747 -8.75 26.35 14.27
N ASP A 748 -9.03 26.04 15.53
CA ASP A 748 -9.07 24.65 16.03
C ASP A 748 -10.32 23.88 15.56
N THR A 749 -11.31 24.57 15.01
CA THR A 749 -12.54 23.98 14.44
C THR A 749 -12.94 24.70 13.15
N LEU A 750 -13.66 24.01 12.27
CA LEU A 750 -14.21 24.62 11.07
C LEU A 750 -15.36 25.57 11.43
N ASP A 751 -15.39 26.73 10.77
CA ASP A 751 -16.42 27.76 10.94
C ASP A 751 -17.81 27.34 10.42
N VAL A 752 -17.86 26.37 9.51
CA VAL A 752 -19.11 25.87 8.91
C VAL A 752 -19.68 24.64 9.59
N ILE A 753 -18.87 23.88 10.34
CA ILE A 753 -19.31 22.66 11.01
C ILE A 753 -18.34 22.27 12.15
N GLY A 754 -18.85 21.94 13.34
CA GLY A 754 -18.00 21.47 14.45
C GLY A 754 -17.52 20.02 14.25
N PRO A 755 -16.57 19.49 15.05
CA PRO A 755 -16.02 18.15 14.86
C PRO A 755 -17.10 17.05 14.93
N ASP A 756 -16.96 15.99 14.15
CA ASP A 756 -17.91 14.88 14.15
C ASP A 756 -17.83 14.07 15.46
N ALA A 757 -16.61 13.73 15.89
CA ALA A 757 -16.37 13.02 17.14
C ALA A 757 -15.31 13.72 18.00
N LEU A 758 -15.69 14.14 19.22
CA LEU A 758 -14.73 14.62 20.21
C LEU A 758 -14.28 13.42 21.05
N LEU A 759 -13.03 13.02 20.85
CA LEU A 759 -12.44 11.80 21.38
C LEU A 759 -11.11 12.12 22.06
N PRO A 760 -10.73 11.39 23.12
CA PRO A 760 -9.39 11.50 23.68
C PRO A 760 -8.34 10.93 22.70
N GLU A 761 -7.07 11.29 22.91
CA GLU A 761 -5.96 10.77 22.12
C GLU A 761 -5.90 9.23 22.14
N GLY A 762 -5.45 8.66 21.02
CA GLY A 762 -5.29 7.21 20.87
C GLY A 762 -6.61 6.46 20.62
N VAL A 763 -7.66 7.15 20.18
CA VAL A 763 -8.92 6.53 19.75
C VAL A 763 -9.11 6.78 18.25
N ALA A 764 -9.04 5.72 17.45
CA ALA A 764 -9.36 5.76 16.03
C ALA A 764 -10.88 5.71 15.84
N PHE A 765 -11.42 6.39 14.82
CA PHE A 765 -12.85 6.36 14.54
C PHE A 765 -13.20 6.43 13.06
N ASN A 766 -14.38 5.90 12.72
CA ASN A 766 -15.06 6.04 11.43
C ASN A 766 -16.54 6.31 11.68
N HIS A 767 -17.19 7.09 10.83
CA HIS A 767 -18.61 7.36 10.90
C HIS A 767 -19.31 7.02 9.58
N ARG A 768 -20.40 6.24 9.66
CA ARG A 768 -21.28 5.93 8.53
C ARG A 768 -22.72 6.31 8.83
N ARG A 769 -23.45 6.67 7.78
CA ARG A 769 -24.89 6.96 7.82
C ARG A 769 -25.65 6.01 6.91
N ASP A 770 -26.59 5.27 7.49
CA ASP A 770 -27.51 4.38 6.78
C ASP A 770 -28.96 4.85 7.00
N GLY A 771 -29.49 5.61 6.04
CA GLY A 771 -30.78 6.30 6.21
C GLY A 771 -30.75 7.27 7.40
N ASN A 772 -31.53 6.98 8.45
CA ASN A 772 -31.56 7.75 9.70
C ASN A 772 -30.62 7.20 10.80
N THR A 773 -29.97 6.06 10.54
CA THR A 773 -29.06 5.42 11.49
C THR A 773 -27.65 5.99 11.35
N GLU A 774 -27.12 6.54 12.43
CA GLU A 774 -25.71 6.96 12.52
C GLU A 774 -24.91 5.82 13.19
N ILE A 775 -23.77 5.45 12.61
CA ILE A 775 -22.94 4.31 13.02
C ILE A 775 -21.51 4.80 13.20
N TYR A 776 -21.05 4.88 14.45
CA TYR A 776 -19.68 5.26 14.78
C TYR A 776 -18.89 4.02 15.18
N PHE A 777 -17.82 3.70 14.45
CA PHE A 777 -16.81 2.74 14.90
C PHE A 777 -15.74 3.47 15.70
N LEU A 778 -15.40 2.96 16.89
CA LEU A 778 -14.35 3.52 17.74
C LEU A 778 -13.40 2.40 18.19
N ALA A 779 -12.09 2.65 18.12
CA ALA A 779 -11.08 1.69 18.52
C ALA A 779 -9.98 2.33 19.37
N ASN A 780 -9.75 1.78 20.56
CA ASN A 780 -8.63 2.12 21.42
C ASN A 780 -7.34 1.61 20.76
N GLN A 781 -6.36 2.49 20.59
CA GLN A 781 -5.06 2.16 20.01
C GLN A 781 -3.97 1.98 21.09
N LEU A 782 -4.36 1.97 22.37
CA LEU A 782 -3.46 1.78 23.51
C LEU A 782 -3.61 0.39 24.14
N ASP A 783 -2.53 -0.09 24.76
CA ASP A 783 -2.43 -1.39 25.43
C ASP A 783 -3.08 -1.44 26.83
N SER A 784 -3.88 -0.43 27.18
CA SER A 784 -4.56 -0.32 28.46
C SER A 784 -6.06 -0.12 28.27
N ALA A 785 -6.86 -0.69 29.19
CA ALA A 785 -8.30 -0.49 29.21
C ALA A 785 -8.63 0.94 29.64
N ARG A 786 -9.66 1.53 29.02
CA ARG A 786 -10.03 2.93 29.21
C ARG A 786 -11.54 3.08 29.33
N THR A 787 -11.96 3.88 30.28
CA THR A 787 -13.32 4.39 30.39
C THR A 787 -13.27 5.88 30.10
N MET A 788 -14.02 6.34 29.09
CA MET A 788 -13.89 7.68 28.55
C MET A 788 -15.27 8.30 28.27
N THR A 789 -15.38 9.61 28.47
CA THR A 789 -16.50 10.39 27.96
C THR A 789 -16.22 10.75 26.51
N ILE A 790 -17.12 10.40 25.60
CA ILE A 790 -17.07 10.80 24.19
C ILE A 790 -18.24 11.72 23.85
N SER A 791 -18.09 12.56 22.82
CA SER A 791 -19.17 13.43 22.33
C SER A 791 -19.32 13.34 20.82
N LEU A 792 -20.46 12.85 20.35
CA LEU A 792 -20.74 12.58 18.93
C LEU A 792 -21.73 13.61 18.37
N ARG A 793 -21.53 14.06 17.13
CA ARG A 793 -22.29 15.14 16.46
C ARG A 793 -23.66 14.67 15.94
N THR A 794 -24.43 14.02 16.81
CA THR A 794 -25.82 13.63 16.53
C THR A 794 -26.67 13.73 17.80
N THR A 795 -27.94 14.06 17.62
CA THR A 795 -29.00 13.97 18.65
C THR A 795 -30.17 13.10 18.16
N LYS A 796 -30.02 12.48 16.99
CA LYS A 796 -31.04 11.63 16.39
C LYS A 796 -30.92 10.23 16.98
N GLY A 797 -32.04 9.70 17.46
CA GLY A 797 -32.12 8.34 17.98
C GLY A 797 -31.48 8.16 19.36
N VAL A 798 -31.63 6.95 19.88
CA VAL A 798 -31.08 6.46 21.13
C VAL A 798 -29.78 5.70 20.81
N PRO A 799 -28.63 6.05 21.42
CA PRO A 799 -27.40 5.32 21.20
C PRO A 799 -27.46 3.95 21.88
N HIS A 800 -26.92 2.93 21.23
CA HIS A 800 -26.52 1.67 21.86
C HIS A 800 -25.10 1.30 21.44
N ILE A 801 -24.39 0.58 22.30
CA ILE A 801 -23.02 0.11 22.06
C ILE A 801 -23.07 -1.34 21.61
N TYR A 802 -22.46 -1.65 20.47
CA TYR A 802 -22.25 -3.02 19.99
C TYR A 802 -20.75 -3.36 20.05
N TYR A 803 -20.41 -4.41 20.77
CA TYR A 803 -19.05 -4.92 20.89
C TYR A 803 -18.82 -6.03 19.86
N PRO A 804 -18.08 -5.79 18.77
CA PRO A 804 -17.88 -6.79 17.71
C PRO A 804 -17.05 -7.99 18.15
N ILE A 805 -16.35 -7.94 19.29
CA ILE A 805 -15.56 -9.07 19.81
C ILE A 805 -16.43 -10.28 20.18
N ASP A 806 -17.59 -10.04 20.79
CA ASP A 806 -18.49 -11.06 21.32
C ASP A 806 -19.96 -10.87 20.89
N GLY A 807 -20.27 -9.78 20.19
CA GLY A 807 -21.62 -9.44 19.75
C GLY A 807 -22.50 -8.83 20.83
N LYS A 808 -21.94 -8.48 22.00
CA LYS A 808 -22.69 -7.89 23.11
C LYS A 808 -23.24 -6.52 22.73
N GLN A 809 -24.49 -6.26 23.14
CA GLN A 809 -25.12 -4.95 23.02
C GLN A 809 -25.44 -4.36 24.39
N GLU A 810 -25.09 -3.10 24.58
CA GLU A 810 -25.29 -2.35 25.82
C GLU A 810 -25.99 -1.02 25.56
N GLN A 811 -26.91 -0.65 26.43
CA GLN A 811 -27.55 0.67 26.45
C GLN A 811 -26.70 1.61 27.34
N PRO A 812 -25.91 2.56 26.79
CA PRO A 812 -25.09 3.44 27.59
C PRO A 812 -25.93 4.45 28.36
N VAL A 813 -25.34 5.00 29.43
CA VAL A 813 -25.80 6.27 30.00
C VAL A 813 -25.33 7.38 29.07
N PHE A 814 -26.27 8.19 28.59
CA PHE A 814 -26.00 9.30 27.68
C PHE A 814 -26.82 10.53 28.04
N ARG A 815 -26.39 11.69 27.53
CA ARG A 815 -27.16 12.93 27.58
C ARG A 815 -27.02 13.70 26.28
N HIS A 816 -28.06 14.44 25.92
CA HIS A 816 -27.95 15.44 24.87
C HIS A 816 -27.49 16.77 25.46
N SER A 817 -26.46 17.35 24.86
CA SER A 817 -25.86 18.62 25.30
C SER A 817 -25.32 19.34 24.08
N ASN A 818 -25.62 20.63 23.92
CA ASN A 818 -25.11 21.49 22.85
C ASN A 818 -25.26 20.90 21.43
N GLY A 819 -26.39 20.23 21.14
CA GLY A 819 -26.64 19.61 19.83
C GLY A 819 -25.84 18.33 19.56
N ARG A 820 -25.24 17.73 20.60
CA ARG A 820 -24.44 16.50 20.55
C ARG A 820 -24.98 15.45 21.52
N THR A 821 -24.52 14.22 21.37
CA THR A 821 -24.74 13.15 22.35
C THR A 821 -23.43 12.84 23.06
N GLU A 822 -23.44 13.04 24.38
CA GLU A 822 -22.32 12.67 25.26
C GLU A 822 -22.64 11.35 25.96
N LEU A 823 -21.70 10.40 25.95
CA LEU A 823 -21.86 9.11 26.60
C LEU A 823 -20.54 8.58 27.16
N MET A 824 -20.66 7.66 28.12
CA MET A 824 -19.52 6.91 28.67
C MET A 824 -19.28 5.66 27.84
N LEU A 825 -18.05 5.49 27.34
CA LEU A 825 -17.61 4.31 26.60
C LEU A 825 -16.45 3.64 27.34
N THR A 826 -16.55 2.32 27.53
CA THR A 826 -15.46 1.50 28.05
C THR A 826 -14.93 0.60 26.95
N LEU A 827 -13.62 0.69 26.70
CA LEU A 827 -12.89 -0.16 25.76
C LEU A 827 -11.75 -0.88 26.51
N SER A 828 -11.53 -2.15 26.21
CA SER A 828 -10.36 -2.89 26.66
C SER A 828 -9.06 -2.36 26.02
N ALA A 829 -7.91 -2.88 26.47
CA ALA A 829 -6.66 -2.70 25.74
C ALA A 829 -6.84 -3.14 24.29
N TYR A 830 -6.53 -2.26 23.34
CA TYR A 830 -6.80 -2.46 21.91
C TYR A 830 -8.26 -2.83 21.56
N GLY A 831 -9.21 -2.52 22.43
CA GLY A 831 -10.64 -2.83 22.26
C GLY A 831 -11.34 -1.87 21.31
N SER A 832 -12.41 -2.33 20.68
CA SER A 832 -13.21 -1.56 19.74
C SER A 832 -14.70 -1.80 19.94
N ALA A 833 -15.52 -0.83 19.54
CA ALA A 833 -16.97 -0.90 19.64
C ALA A 833 -17.63 -0.05 18.54
N PHE A 834 -18.90 -0.34 18.27
CA PHE A 834 -19.78 0.51 17.49
C PHE A 834 -20.73 1.26 18.43
N VAL A 835 -20.91 2.55 18.23
CA VAL A 835 -22.00 3.33 18.82
C VAL A 835 -23.01 3.60 17.72
N ILE A 836 -24.20 3.04 17.86
CA ILE A 836 -25.23 3.02 16.82
C ILE A 836 -26.46 3.76 17.33
N PHE A 837 -26.98 4.68 16.53
CA PHE A 837 -28.14 5.49 16.87
C PHE A 837 -29.38 4.99 16.10
N THR A 838 -30.39 4.51 16.85
CA THR A 838 -31.65 3.98 16.30
C THR A 838 -32.85 4.70 16.90
N ASP A 839 -34.03 4.60 16.28
CA ASP A 839 -35.25 5.26 16.79
C ASP A 839 -35.70 4.73 18.16
N GLU A 840 -35.41 3.47 18.46
CA GLU A 840 -35.74 2.80 19.72
C GLU A 840 -34.48 2.41 20.51
N SER A 841 -34.63 2.29 21.84
CA SER A 841 -33.57 1.74 22.70
C SER A 841 -33.31 0.28 22.36
N GLN A 842 -32.04 -0.09 22.19
CA GLN A 842 -31.60 -1.45 21.94
C GLN A 842 -30.47 -1.83 22.90
N GLY A 843 -30.34 -3.13 23.17
CA GLY A 843 -29.30 -3.64 24.06
C GLY A 843 -29.70 -3.73 25.53
N ASN A 844 -28.85 -4.38 26.32
CA ASN A 844 -29.09 -4.63 27.74
C ASN A 844 -28.54 -3.49 28.60
N ALA A 845 -29.05 -3.35 29.82
CA ALA A 845 -28.45 -2.43 30.79
C ALA A 845 -26.97 -2.81 31.04
N PRO A 846 -26.07 -1.83 31.24
CA PRO A 846 -24.66 -2.09 31.50
C PRO A 846 -24.49 -3.02 32.70
N GLU A 847 -23.49 -3.88 32.64
CA GLU A 847 -23.24 -4.85 33.70
C GLU A 847 -22.26 -4.30 34.73
N THR A 848 -22.59 -4.44 36.01
CA THR A 848 -21.68 -4.12 37.11
C THR A 848 -21.01 -5.39 37.61
N THR A 849 -19.67 -5.37 37.73
CA THR A 849 -18.91 -6.44 38.36
C THR A 849 -19.22 -6.49 39.86
N LEU A 850 -19.67 -7.65 40.33
CA LEU A 850 -19.98 -7.89 41.74
C LEU A 850 -18.77 -8.45 42.50
N GLN A 851 -18.05 -9.39 41.87
CA GLN A 851 -16.95 -10.10 42.49
C GLN A 851 -16.06 -10.75 41.43
N HIS A 852 -14.77 -10.88 41.75
CA HIS A 852 -13.84 -11.76 41.07
C HIS A 852 -13.62 -13.00 41.93
N HIS A 853 -13.79 -14.18 41.35
CA HIS A 853 -13.58 -15.46 42.01
C HIS A 853 -12.42 -16.19 41.35
N VAL A 854 -11.24 -16.17 41.97
CA VAL A 854 -10.10 -16.98 41.52
C VAL A 854 -10.48 -18.46 41.68
N LEU A 855 -10.39 -19.22 40.59
CA LEU A 855 -10.82 -20.61 40.61
C LEU A 855 -9.89 -21.45 41.50
N THR A 856 -10.49 -22.15 42.46
CA THR A 856 -9.82 -23.26 43.14
C THR A 856 -10.09 -24.53 42.34
N THR A 857 -9.04 -25.06 41.73
CA THR A 857 -9.11 -26.23 40.84
C THR A 857 -8.40 -27.44 41.46
N ALA A 858 -8.76 -28.63 40.98
CA ALA A 858 -7.88 -29.80 41.10
C ALA A 858 -6.57 -29.57 40.30
N PRO A 859 -5.55 -30.44 40.44
CA PRO A 859 -4.40 -30.43 39.52
C PRO A 859 -4.86 -30.44 38.06
N TRP A 860 -4.12 -29.75 37.21
CA TRP A 860 -4.44 -29.67 35.79
C TRP A 860 -3.85 -30.87 35.06
N ASP A 861 -4.69 -31.61 34.34
CA ASP A 861 -4.25 -32.60 33.36
C ASP A 861 -3.94 -31.87 32.04
N ILE A 862 -2.68 -31.88 31.62
CA ILE A 862 -2.21 -31.16 30.43
C ILE A 862 -1.78 -32.18 29.38
N HIS A 863 -2.31 -32.08 28.17
CA HIS A 863 -1.95 -32.91 27.01
C HIS A 863 -1.44 -32.05 25.84
N PHE A 864 -0.22 -32.32 25.38
CA PHE A 864 0.44 -31.66 24.27
C PHE A 864 0.20 -32.44 22.96
N HIS A 865 -0.59 -31.88 22.05
CA HIS A 865 -1.13 -32.61 20.90
C HIS A 865 -0.06 -33.06 19.89
N ASN A 866 0.96 -32.24 19.63
CA ASN A 866 1.94 -32.53 18.56
C ASN A 866 2.97 -33.60 18.93
N ASN A 867 3.20 -33.85 20.22
CA ASN A 867 4.17 -34.86 20.69
C ASN A 867 3.57 -35.92 21.62
N GLY A 868 2.28 -35.80 21.97
CA GLY A 868 1.57 -36.76 22.81
C GLY A 868 1.97 -36.72 24.30
N VAL A 869 2.81 -35.79 24.72
CA VAL A 869 3.25 -35.69 26.13
C VAL A 869 2.05 -35.28 26.99
N SER A 870 1.90 -35.93 28.14
CA SER A 870 0.90 -35.56 29.14
C SER A 870 1.54 -35.41 30.52
N LEU A 871 1.05 -34.47 31.32
CA LEU A 871 1.50 -34.28 32.69
C LEU A 871 0.39 -33.72 33.59
N GLN A 872 0.56 -33.90 34.90
CA GLN A 872 -0.27 -33.22 35.90
C GLN A 872 0.51 -32.08 36.53
N GLN A 873 -0.13 -30.92 36.68
CA GLN A 873 0.55 -29.73 37.17
C GLN A 873 -0.32 -28.85 38.06
N GLN A 874 0.25 -28.43 39.20
CA GLN A 874 -0.24 -27.38 40.07
C GLN A 874 0.95 -26.83 40.90
N PRO A 875 1.25 -25.52 40.87
CA PRO A 875 0.59 -24.46 40.11
C PRO A 875 0.88 -24.52 38.60
N LEU A 876 0.07 -23.81 37.82
CA LEU A 876 0.34 -23.53 36.40
C LEU A 876 1.69 -22.83 36.24
N ALA A 877 2.37 -23.04 35.11
CA ALA A 877 3.68 -22.48 34.82
C ALA A 877 3.93 -22.38 33.31
N ASP A 878 4.87 -21.53 32.95
CA ASP A 878 5.36 -21.34 31.59
C ASP A 878 6.04 -22.62 31.04
N TRP A 879 5.65 -23.05 29.84
CA TRP A 879 6.23 -24.23 29.19
C TRP A 879 7.75 -24.09 28.99
N THR A 880 8.23 -22.88 28.73
CA THR A 880 9.66 -22.59 28.46
C THR A 880 10.57 -22.76 29.67
N ALA A 881 9.98 -22.83 30.87
CA ALA A 881 10.70 -23.14 32.12
C ALA A 881 10.90 -24.66 32.34
N SER A 882 10.28 -25.52 31.52
CA SER A 882 10.41 -26.97 31.63
C SER A 882 11.84 -27.43 31.35
N SER A 883 12.31 -28.42 32.11
CA SER A 883 13.57 -29.12 31.84
C SER A 883 13.45 -30.16 30.72
N ASN A 884 12.23 -30.54 30.34
CA ASN A 884 11.97 -31.43 29.21
C ASN A 884 11.92 -30.59 27.92
N ASP A 885 12.91 -30.78 27.04
CA ASP A 885 13.01 -30.03 25.78
C ASP A 885 11.77 -30.20 24.87
N SER A 886 11.06 -31.34 24.97
CA SER A 886 9.79 -31.57 24.24
C SER A 886 8.65 -30.63 24.68
N ILE A 887 8.72 -30.10 25.90
CA ILE A 887 7.78 -29.10 26.43
C ILE A 887 8.39 -27.69 26.30
N ARG A 888 9.68 -27.57 26.62
CA ARG A 888 10.40 -26.29 26.64
C ARG A 888 10.32 -25.53 25.32
N TYR A 889 10.54 -26.25 24.23
CA TYR A 889 10.50 -25.70 22.87
C TYR A 889 9.13 -25.90 22.20
N TYR A 890 8.11 -26.35 22.93
CA TYR A 890 6.84 -26.71 22.32
C TYR A 890 6.16 -25.52 21.61
N SER A 891 5.73 -25.75 20.38
CA SER A 891 4.79 -24.89 19.66
C SER A 891 3.60 -25.70 19.18
N GLY A 892 2.41 -25.17 19.40
CA GLY A 892 1.15 -25.82 19.04
C GLY A 892 0.14 -25.78 20.17
N ARG A 893 -0.83 -26.68 20.08
CA ARG A 893 -1.97 -26.73 20.99
C ARG A 893 -1.70 -27.67 22.17
N ALA A 894 -1.97 -27.22 23.39
CA ALA A 894 -2.02 -28.06 24.59
C ALA A 894 -3.39 -27.93 25.25
N THR A 895 -3.96 -29.04 25.71
CA THR A 895 -5.28 -29.07 26.36
C THR A 895 -5.13 -29.29 27.86
N TYR A 896 -5.64 -28.34 28.62
CA TYR A 896 -5.73 -28.32 30.07
C TYR A 896 -7.12 -28.78 30.49
N THR A 897 -7.21 -29.77 31.38
CA THR A 897 -8.47 -30.24 31.95
C THR A 897 -8.41 -30.19 33.47
N THR A 898 -9.49 -29.70 34.09
CA THR A 898 -9.64 -29.73 35.55
C THR A 898 -11.12 -29.68 35.95
N ASN A 899 -11.37 -29.74 37.24
CA ASN A 899 -12.69 -29.53 37.83
C ASN A 899 -12.66 -28.33 38.78
N PHE A 900 -13.76 -27.58 38.83
CA PHE A 900 -13.93 -26.48 39.76
C PHE A 900 -15.34 -26.46 40.37
N LYS A 901 -15.49 -25.78 41.52
CA LYS A 901 -16.78 -25.60 42.20
C LYS A 901 -17.23 -24.14 42.14
N ILE A 902 -18.49 -23.90 41.79
CA ILE A 902 -19.07 -22.55 41.83
C ILE A 902 -20.50 -22.54 42.39
N LYS A 903 -20.85 -21.42 43.03
CA LYS A 903 -22.24 -21.09 43.40
C LYS A 903 -22.85 -20.23 42.30
N VAL A 904 -23.89 -20.74 41.65
CA VAL A 904 -24.65 -20.02 40.62
C VAL A 904 -25.90 -19.39 41.24
N LYS A 905 -26.18 -18.11 40.95
CA LYS A 905 -27.35 -17.35 41.42
C LYS A 905 -28.13 -16.79 40.23
N LYS A 906 -29.46 -16.78 40.34
CA LYS A 906 -30.35 -16.22 39.30
C LYS A 906 -30.07 -14.73 39.07
N GLY A 907 -30.01 -14.33 37.80
CA GLY A 907 -29.79 -12.94 37.39
C GLY A 907 -28.35 -12.44 37.49
N GLN A 908 -27.38 -13.33 37.75
CA GLN A 908 -25.95 -13.06 37.60
C GLN A 908 -25.45 -13.63 36.28
N ARG A 909 -24.39 -13.03 35.74
CA ARG A 909 -23.61 -13.60 34.63
C ARG A 909 -22.21 -13.96 35.11
N TYR A 910 -21.60 -14.88 34.39
CA TYR A 910 -20.32 -15.50 34.73
C TYR A 910 -19.42 -15.45 33.51
N TYR A 911 -18.30 -14.76 33.64
CA TYR A 911 -17.26 -14.67 32.60
C TYR A 911 -16.01 -15.38 33.09
N LEU A 912 -15.46 -16.29 32.28
CA LEU A 912 -14.15 -16.90 32.55
C LEU A 912 -13.07 -16.01 31.95
N SER A 913 -12.25 -15.39 32.79
CA SER A 913 -11.10 -14.59 32.38
C SER A 913 -9.80 -15.39 32.52
N LEU A 914 -8.91 -15.26 31.54
CA LEU A 914 -7.56 -15.85 31.50
C LEU A 914 -6.53 -14.71 31.67
N PRO A 915 -6.03 -14.45 32.90
CA PRO A 915 -5.20 -13.26 33.15
C PRO A 915 -3.85 -13.28 32.43
N ASP A 916 -3.29 -14.46 32.18
CA ASP A 916 -2.01 -14.64 31.49
C ASP A 916 -2.05 -15.92 30.65
N VAL A 917 -2.50 -15.78 29.41
CA VAL A 917 -2.55 -16.84 28.40
C VAL A 917 -1.63 -16.45 27.24
N ARG A 918 -0.86 -17.43 26.75
CA ARG A 918 0.13 -17.27 25.68
C ARG A 918 -0.11 -18.32 24.59
N ASP A 919 -0.89 -18.02 23.56
CA ASP A 919 -1.40 -16.68 23.15
C ASP A 919 -2.91 -16.65 22.87
N VAL A 920 -3.49 -17.77 22.43
CA VAL A 920 -4.93 -17.92 22.19
C VAL A 920 -5.47 -19.14 22.92
N ALA A 921 -6.75 -19.14 23.27
CA ALA A 921 -7.39 -20.27 23.93
C ALA A 921 -8.84 -20.52 23.50
N GLN A 922 -9.21 -21.78 23.32
CA GLN A 922 -10.60 -22.21 23.18
C GLN A 922 -11.08 -22.86 24.48
N ILE A 923 -12.30 -22.55 24.91
CA ILE A 923 -12.80 -22.86 26.25
C ILE A 923 -14.05 -23.72 26.15
N TRP A 924 -14.10 -24.79 26.96
CA TRP A 924 -15.32 -25.56 27.19
C TRP A 924 -15.60 -25.69 28.69
N VAL A 925 -16.87 -25.54 29.05
CA VAL A 925 -17.38 -25.81 30.39
C VAL A 925 -18.48 -26.84 30.28
N ASN A 926 -18.36 -27.97 30.97
CA ASN A 926 -19.31 -29.09 30.89
C ASN A 926 -19.59 -29.51 29.43
N GLU A 927 -18.52 -29.67 28.64
CA GLU A 927 -18.53 -29.96 27.20
C GLU A 927 -19.22 -28.94 26.27
N THR A 928 -19.72 -27.83 26.82
CA THR A 928 -20.25 -26.72 26.01
C THR A 928 -19.11 -25.81 25.56
N ASP A 929 -18.98 -25.56 24.25
CA ASP A 929 -18.02 -24.59 23.71
C ASP A 929 -18.46 -23.17 24.06
N CYS A 930 -17.62 -22.47 24.83
CA CYS A 930 -17.88 -21.11 25.29
C CYS A 930 -17.20 -20.05 24.41
N GLY A 931 -16.42 -20.46 23.40
CA GLY A 931 -15.76 -19.57 22.44
C GLY A 931 -14.23 -19.53 22.55
N ILE A 932 -13.65 -18.66 21.73
CA ILE A 932 -12.21 -18.48 21.57
C ILE A 932 -11.79 -17.12 22.12
N VAL A 933 -10.82 -17.14 23.03
CA VAL A 933 -10.14 -15.95 23.55
C VAL A 933 -8.85 -15.75 22.76
N TRP A 934 -8.70 -14.57 22.16
CA TRP A 934 -7.53 -14.26 21.34
C TRP A 934 -7.02 -12.83 21.49
N THR A 935 -7.71 -11.99 22.26
CA THR A 935 -7.35 -10.59 22.51
C THR A 935 -7.99 -10.10 23.82
N SER A 936 -7.70 -8.87 24.21
CA SER A 936 -8.23 -8.25 25.43
C SER A 936 -9.67 -7.75 25.26
N PRO A 937 -10.57 -7.94 26.24
CA PRO A 937 -10.33 -8.66 27.49
C PRO A 937 -10.24 -10.16 27.21
N TYR A 938 -9.28 -10.84 27.84
CA TYR A 938 -9.05 -12.28 27.64
C TYR A 938 -10.12 -13.09 28.39
N GLU A 939 -11.38 -12.98 27.98
CA GLU A 939 -12.53 -13.59 28.66
C GLU A 939 -13.62 -14.10 27.70
N VAL A 940 -14.43 -15.05 28.18
CA VAL A 940 -15.66 -15.52 27.51
C VAL A 940 -16.83 -15.62 28.49
N ASP A 941 -18.05 -15.47 27.98
CA ASP A 941 -19.27 -15.72 28.75
C ASP A 941 -19.50 -17.23 28.92
N ILE A 942 -19.53 -17.70 30.16
CA ILE A 942 -19.80 -19.10 30.53
C ILE A 942 -21.17 -19.29 31.20
N THR A 943 -22.00 -18.25 31.26
CA THR A 943 -23.25 -18.18 32.05
C THR A 943 -24.18 -19.37 31.77
N ASN A 944 -24.31 -19.75 30.50
CA ASN A 944 -25.20 -20.83 30.08
C ASN A 944 -24.56 -22.23 30.21
N ALA A 945 -23.25 -22.30 30.43
CA ALA A 945 -22.50 -23.55 30.53
C ALA A 945 -22.25 -23.98 31.99
N VAL A 946 -22.17 -23.03 32.92
CA VAL A 946 -21.95 -23.34 34.35
C VAL A 946 -23.21 -23.78 35.08
N HIS A 947 -23.06 -24.71 36.02
CA HIS A 947 -24.10 -25.08 36.98
C HIS A 947 -23.59 -25.06 38.42
N ARG A 948 -24.52 -25.08 39.38
CA ARG A 948 -24.19 -25.15 40.80
C ARG A 948 -23.42 -26.43 41.11
N GLY A 949 -22.35 -26.32 41.89
CA GLY A 949 -21.54 -27.47 42.31
C GLY A 949 -20.30 -27.65 41.44
N ASN A 950 -19.91 -28.90 41.18
CA ASN A 950 -18.76 -29.26 40.37
C ASN A 950 -19.03 -28.98 38.89
N ASN A 951 -18.04 -28.45 38.18
CA ASN A 951 -18.06 -28.24 36.74
C ASN A 951 -16.74 -28.74 36.16
N THR A 952 -16.77 -29.31 34.95
CA THR A 952 -15.56 -29.62 34.19
C THR A 952 -15.12 -28.38 33.41
N LEU A 953 -13.82 -28.13 33.37
CA LEU A 953 -13.21 -27.05 32.60
C LEU A 953 -12.15 -27.64 31.69
N ARG A 954 -12.29 -27.40 30.39
CA ARG A 954 -11.31 -27.75 29.38
C ARG A 954 -10.87 -26.49 28.65
N ILE A 955 -9.57 -26.21 28.63
CA ILE A 955 -8.98 -25.05 27.96
C ILE A 955 -7.91 -25.56 27.00
N ALA A 956 -8.08 -25.30 25.71
CA ALA A 956 -7.03 -25.57 24.73
C ALA A 956 -6.26 -24.29 24.47
N VAL A 957 -5.00 -24.23 24.88
CA VAL A 957 -4.10 -23.08 24.68
C VAL A 957 -3.16 -23.35 23.52
N THR A 958 -2.93 -22.34 22.69
CA THR A 958 -2.07 -22.40 21.52
C THR A 958 -1.16 -21.17 21.48
N ASN A 959 0.16 -21.39 21.37
CA ASN A 959 1.18 -20.34 21.20
C ASN A 959 1.58 -20.21 19.72
N THR A 960 2.70 -19.54 19.41
CA THR A 960 3.26 -19.38 18.05
C THR A 960 4.33 -20.42 17.69
N TRP A 961 4.72 -20.49 16.42
CA TRP A 961 5.79 -21.37 15.90
C TRP A 961 7.21 -21.01 16.38
N HIS A 962 7.40 -19.79 16.92
CA HIS A 962 8.70 -19.28 17.34
C HIS A 962 9.52 -20.27 18.16
N ASN A 963 8.95 -20.83 19.24
CA ASN A 963 9.70 -21.70 20.16
C ASN A 963 10.17 -23.02 19.51
N ALA A 964 9.30 -23.69 18.74
CA ALA A 964 9.66 -24.96 18.12
C ALA A 964 10.67 -24.78 16.99
N LEU A 965 10.62 -23.67 16.24
CA LEU A 965 11.63 -23.35 15.25
C LEU A 965 12.99 -23.06 15.91
N ARG A 966 13.01 -22.35 17.05
CA ARG A 966 14.25 -22.20 17.85
C ARG A 966 14.79 -23.53 18.34
N GLY A 967 13.92 -24.42 18.82
CA GLY A 967 14.30 -25.77 19.20
C GLY A 967 14.92 -26.52 18.02
N ALA A 968 14.25 -26.53 16.87
CA ALA A 968 14.74 -27.20 15.66
C ALA A 968 16.08 -26.65 15.17
N ASP A 969 16.23 -25.32 15.09
CA ASP A 969 17.49 -24.64 14.70
C ASP A 969 18.64 -25.02 15.66
N ALA A 970 18.34 -25.30 16.94
CA ALA A 970 19.30 -25.73 17.95
C ALA A 970 19.46 -27.26 18.08
N GLY A 971 18.86 -28.07 17.19
CA GLY A 971 18.92 -29.54 17.24
C GLY A 971 18.08 -30.17 18.36
N LYS A 972 17.10 -29.44 18.88
CA LYS A 972 16.19 -29.79 20.00
C LYS A 972 14.72 -29.68 19.59
N ALA A 973 14.40 -30.16 18.40
CA ALA A 973 13.03 -30.14 17.88
C ALA A 973 12.08 -30.86 18.87
N PRO A 974 10.96 -30.24 19.28
CA PRO A 974 10.02 -30.83 20.24
C PRO A 974 9.16 -31.97 19.66
N PHE A 975 9.15 -32.13 18.34
CA PHE A 975 8.47 -33.17 17.57
C PHE A 975 9.00 -33.20 16.12
N ASP A 976 8.69 -34.27 15.39
CA ASP A 976 9.11 -34.47 13.99
C ASP A 976 8.33 -33.60 12.99
N GLY A 977 8.86 -33.44 11.78
CA GLY A 977 8.18 -32.75 10.67
C GLY A 977 8.30 -31.23 10.68
N ILE A 978 9.15 -30.65 11.55
CA ILE A 978 9.41 -29.21 11.57
C ILE A 978 10.27 -28.81 10.37
N TRP A 979 9.71 -28.02 9.46
CA TRP A 979 10.41 -27.47 8.30
C TRP A 979 9.70 -26.23 7.75
N THR A 980 10.48 -25.23 7.34
CA THR A 980 9.99 -24.08 6.56
C THR A 980 11.11 -23.48 5.71
N ASN A 981 10.76 -22.83 4.61
CA ASN A 981 11.69 -21.99 3.84
C ASN A 981 11.86 -20.58 4.40
N ALA A 982 11.02 -20.17 5.36
CA ALA A 982 11.15 -18.90 6.05
C ALA A 982 12.41 -18.89 6.95
N ARG A 983 13.41 -18.11 6.55
CA ARG A 983 14.72 -18.05 7.21
C ARG A 983 14.84 -17.01 8.33
N TYR A 984 13.90 -16.07 8.41
CA TYR A 984 13.99 -14.99 9.40
C TYR A 984 13.57 -15.47 10.79
N ARG A 985 14.20 -14.90 11.82
CA ARG A 985 13.98 -15.15 13.24
C ARG A 985 14.16 -13.84 13.99
N THR A 986 13.62 -13.73 15.21
CA THR A 986 13.93 -12.59 16.09
C THR A 986 15.44 -12.50 16.40
N LYS A 987 15.90 -11.40 16.98
CA LYS A 987 17.28 -11.32 17.47
C LYS A 987 17.46 -12.14 18.75
N GLY A 988 18.62 -12.79 18.88
CA GLY A 988 18.96 -13.63 20.04
C GLY A 988 18.27 -14.99 20.04
N ASP A 989 18.41 -15.74 21.15
CA ASP A 989 17.94 -17.12 21.28
C ASP A 989 16.81 -17.28 22.33
N SER A 990 16.20 -16.17 22.73
CA SER A 990 15.13 -16.17 23.73
C SER A 990 13.87 -16.88 23.22
N LEU A 991 13.31 -17.73 24.07
CA LEU A 991 11.98 -18.30 23.90
C LEU A 991 10.91 -17.29 24.32
N LEU A 992 9.73 -17.39 23.71
CA LEU A 992 8.56 -16.61 24.09
C LEU A 992 7.78 -17.36 25.18
N PRO A 993 7.27 -16.67 26.21
CA PRO A 993 6.40 -17.29 27.21
C PRO A 993 5.26 -18.08 26.56
N ALA A 994 4.94 -19.26 27.08
CA ALA A 994 3.96 -20.14 26.45
C ALA A 994 3.07 -20.89 27.44
N GLY A 995 1.79 -21.04 27.08
CA GLY A 995 0.79 -21.79 27.84
C GLY A 995 -0.17 -20.93 28.67
N LEU A 996 -0.77 -21.55 29.69
CA LEU A 996 -1.59 -20.87 30.69
C LEU A 996 -0.72 -20.60 31.93
N LEU A 997 -0.40 -19.33 32.19
CA LEU A 997 0.60 -18.92 33.18
C LEU A 997 -0.04 -18.49 34.52
N ALA A 998 -1.33 -18.17 34.51
CA ALA A 998 -2.08 -17.78 35.69
C ALA A 998 -3.38 -18.60 35.85
N GLN A 999 -3.84 -18.75 37.09
CA GLN A 999 -5.12 -19.41 37.35
C GLN A 999 -6.28 -18.61 36.74
N PRO A 1000 -7.22 -19.27 36.04
CA PRO A 1000 -8.41 -18.61 35.52
C PRO A 1000 -9.28 -17.99 36.63
N ILE A 1001 -9.93 -16.89 36.32
CA ILE A 1001 -10.78 -16.12 37.24
C ILE A 1001 -12.20 -16.12 36.70
N ILE A 1002 -13.20 -16.31 37.56
CA ILE A 1002 -14.59 -16.07 37.20
C ILE A 1002 -15.00 -14.67 37.66
N ARG A 1003 -15.27 -13.80 36.68
CA ARG A 1003 -15.85 -12.47 36.90
C ARG A 1003 -17.37 -12.59 36.90
N ILE A 1004 -17.99 -12.21 38.01
CA ILE A 1004 -19.44 -12.34 38.21
C ILE A 1004 -20.06 -10.96 38.13
N THR A 1005 -20.99 -10.79 37.20
CA THR A 1005 -21.66 -9.51 36.96
C THR A 1005 -23.16 -9.60 37.21
N LYS A 1006 -23.80 -8.44 37.27
CA LYS A 1006 -25.26 -8.29 37.26
C LYS A 1006 -25.62 -7.04 36.47
N ALA A 1007 -26.73 -7.11 35.73
CA ALA A 1007 -27.29 -5.95 35.06
C ALA A 1007 -27.59 -4.84 36.07
N THR A 1008 -27.14 -3.62 35.76
CA THR A 1008 -27.41 -2.45 36.59
C THR A 1008 -28.91 -2.14 36.51
N LYS A 1009 -29.56 -1.89 37.64
CA LYS A 1009 -30.95 -1.39 37.61
C LYS A 1009 -30.90 0.02 37.02
N GLN A 1010 -31.51 0.21 35.85
CA GLN A 1010 -31.75 1.56 35.31
C GLN A 1010 -32.69 2.30 36.29
N GLN A 1011 -32.28 3.50 36.71
CA GLN A 1011 -33.13 4.45 37.41
C GLN A 1011 -33.82 5.36 36.40
#